data_AF-A0AAX6MJH9-F1
#
_entry.id   AF-A0AAX6MJH9-F1
#
_cell.length_a   1.000
_cell.length_b   1.000
_cell.length_c   1.000
_cell.angle_alpha   90.00
_cell.angle_beta   90.00
_cell.angle_gamma   90.00
#
_symmetry.space_group_name_H-M   'P 1'
#
loop_
_entity.id
_entity.type
_entity.pdbx_description
1 polymer ?
#
loop_
_entity_poly.entity_id
_entity_poly.type
_entity_poly.pdbx_seq_one_letter_code
_entity_poly.pdbx_strand_id
1 'polypeptide(L)'
;MDCAADNRFSTYRQYKEDTEKIAGWLVYNARKCGYRIDEYIAESSTDVLTVPSKRLKGKARKRAQTKPPVLRKTPTIPKYSIKVSDFSRMARVIAEFKPKVDIPKALDNLFRRVIATRTQVTQWHERSSHGDKESNKTHAHFTSVLTNAWTILCPSTPPQTSHAKKRTKEVPESEPTVNLVNRFSALEVEELQDLREDTEPSSSDELDESNYKLTDIASVTLLKSEEDIESEFFLAIFCFMTELNEMRSSIRESWQAYRRGRQELIMASLLTNTAIQLVRRAELELDLMIERPKRYPSATYPVWRFPDILVYRVHQGLDLDFQGLDKFLEPSSQRHIFSCPHGKLCLADIFSALKHVLVTVKNPGFGDLLNEVATDTENLRRLMCMLPKFHNMARPTAASFACDEISSGIEFMFTTKTIPIYVAFGVQLLLDIQDELVSVPENPVFEVKKHMRNMLSTFKSRKLDQEPFTIDDEGFKWLMNTLAIYEKDILHDNLRRELSVSDELNGIAGLPERILEPDYFLRINPVKCGMLKYGIRMQYHRYACDLEGVWRGITCMIHLYVAGRSLYPGDPLWPDMEYFLRHQDLDLLFIGGIPQSMDEAYRKFLLAAGVKASNFARNKRSTKQKLDLTEGRRAANPCLLDSILSEWMCGGELMSDDMIFKLVRAIGERKVINEKARRVGMTEEMIEKCAKVWSGPNRTMYETLGALGFFIIAEIGDLYFDWLSFAETCQRIWTQIHDTLELPKSKRPHHITAMHILHEAQTCQLVAEEDKKDVASSVRKHATGLVQSWAIIQKICRKGMKVTFGKDEKRFKDVKAWVGDKELFNVASKALDESAYPCLTRSFLQRLYENWPEEDVEKSAVILMNEALPGFWHPSQESGHECYDDENDN
;
A
#
# COMPACT_ATOMS: atom_id res chain seq x y z
N MET A 1 -23.24 -0.41 -11.92
CA MET A 1 -22.12 -1.24 -11.43
C MET A 1 -20.96 -1.02 -12.41
N ASP A 2 -20.48 0.22 -12.47
CA ASP A 2 -19.38 0.64 -13.34
C ASP A 2 -18.24 1.11 -12.44
N CYS A 3 -17.01 0.83 -12.90
CA CYS A 3 -15.71 1.07 -12.25
C CYS A 3 -15.28 0.08 -11.17
N ALA A 4 -15.03 -1.18 -11.58
CA ALA A 4 -14.03 -2.01 -10.91
C ALA A 4 -12.64 -1.47 -11.25
N ALA A 5 -11.89 -1.00 -10.24
CA ALA A 5 -10.44 -0.94 -10.32
C ALA A 5 -9.93 -2.39 -10.44
N ASP A 6 -9.67 -2.81 -11.67
CA ASP A 6 -9.23 -4.15 -12.06
C ASP A 6 -7.73 -4.32 -11.75
N ASN A 7 -7.39 -4.79 -10.54
CA ASN A 7 -6.02 -5.23 -10.20
C ASN A 7 -5.78 -6.67 -10.68
N ARG A 8 -6.12 -6.92 -11.95
CA ARG A 8 -6.02 -8.20 -12.65
C ARG A 8 -4.57 -8.49 -13.02
N PHE A 9 -4.14 -9.76 -13.06
CA PHE A 9 -2.79 -10.18 -13.50
C PHE A 9 -2.30 -9.39 -14.71
N SER A 10 -1.29 -8.56 -14.49
CA SER A 10 -0.90 -7.56 -15.47
C SER A 10 -0.31 -8.20 -16.71
N THR A 11 0.53 -9.22 -16.56
CA THR A 11 1.34 -9.80 -17.63
C THR A 11 0.48 -10.62 -18.59
N TYR A 12 -0.35 -11.55 -18.08
CA TYR A 12 -1.23 -12.34 -18.94
C TYR A 12 -2.31 -11.48 -19.59
N ARG A 13 -2.90 -10.53 -18.85
CA ARG A 13 -3.87 -9.59 -19.41
C ARG A 13 -3.25 -8.70 -20.48
N GLN A 14 -2.09 -8.10 -20.20
CA GLN A 14 -1.38 -7.26 -21.16
C GLN A 14 -1.03 -8.07 -22.42
N TYR A 15 -0.58 -9.32 -22.25
CA TYR A 15 -0.37 -10.25 -23.35
C TYR A 15 -1.65 -10.48 -24.17
N LYS A 16 -2.82 -10.70 -23.54
CA LYS A 16 -4.10 -10.87 -24.25
C LYS A 16 -4.53 -9.59 -24.97
N GLU A 17 -4.50 -8.45 -24.29
CA GLU A 17 -4.84 -7.15 -24.86
C GLU A 17 -3.93 -6.78 -26.03
N ASP A 18 -2.62 -7.03 -25.92
CA ASP A 18 -1.66 -6.76 -26.97
C ASP A 18 -1.88 -7.71 -28.16
N THR A 19 -2.13 -8.99 -27.90
CA THR A 19 -2.47 -9.97 -28.95
C THR A 19 -3.75 -9.58 -29.70
N GLU A 20 -4.77 -9.10 -28.99
CA GLU A 20 -6.04 -8.62 -29.58
C GLU A 20 -5.85 -7.33 -30.38
N LYS A 21 -5.03 -6.39 -29.90
CA LYS A 21 -4.69 -5.16 -30.65
C LYS A 21 -3.90 -5.47 -31.92
N ILE A 22 -2.92 -6.37 -31.85
CA ILE A 22 -2.17 -6.87 -33.02
C ILE A 22 -3.13 -7.50 -34.02
N ALA A 23 -3.98 -8.42 -33.55
CA ALA A 23 -4.99 -9.09 -34.38
C ALA A 23 -5.92 -8.09 -35.07
N GLY A 24 -6.48 -7.14 -34.31
CA GLY A 24 -7.40 -6.13 -34.82
C GLY A 24 -6.76 -5.18 -35.82
N TRP A 25 -5.48 -4.81 -35.62
CA TRP A 25 -4.73 -4.00 -36.58
C TRP A 25 -4.43 -4.76 -37.87
N LEU A 26 -4.02 -6.03 -37.77
CA LEU A 26 -3.79 -6.90 -38.92
C LEU A 26 -5.07 -7.08 -39.74
N VAL A 27 -6.21 -7.33 -39.09
CA VAL A 27 -7.50 -7.48 -39.75
C VAL A 27 -7.92 -6.20 -40.47
N TYR A 28 -7.84 -5.06 -39.78
CA TYR A 28 -8.22 -3.77 -40.36
C TYR A 28 -7.40 -3.46 -41.62
N ASN A 29 -6.08 -3.56 -41.54
CA ASN A 29 -5.18 -3.20 -42.64
C ASN A 29 -5.17 -4.26 -43.75
N ALA A 30 -5.23 -5.55 -43.43
CA ALA A 30 -5.31 -6.59 -44.46
C ALA A 30 -6.58 -6.45 -45.29
N ARG A 31 -7.72 -6.11 -44.68
CA ARG A 31 -8.98 -5.83 -45.42
C ARG A 31 -8.85 -4.60 -46.31
N LYS A 32 -8.23 -3.52 -45.83
CA LYS A 32 -7.92 -2.34 -46.64
C LYS A 32 -7.04 -2.69 -47.84
N CYS A 33 -6.18 -3.70 -47.69
CA CYS A 33 -5.32 -4.24 -48.74
C CYS A 33 -6.01 -5.29 -49.65
N GLY A 34 -7.31 -5.53 -49.49
CA GLY A 34 -8.09 -6.47 -50.32
C GLY A 34 -8.13 -7.92 -49.82
N TYR A 35 -7.60 -8.21 -48.63
CA TYR A 35 -7.71 -9.53 -48.01
C TYR A 35 -9.16 -9.82 -47.60
N ARG A 36 -9.70 -10.95 -48.05
CA ARG A 36 -11.05 -11.39 -47.67
C ARG A 36 -11.00 -12.11 -46.33
N ILE A 37 -11.78 -11.60 -45.38
CA ILE A 37 -11.99 -12.19 -44.05
C ILE A 37 -13.48 -12.40 -43.91
N ASP A 38 -13.89 -13.62 -43.53
CA ASP A 38 -15.30 -13.94 -43.33
C ASP A 38 -15.85 -13.13 -42.15
N GLU A 39 -16.94 -12.38 -42.37
CA GLU A 39 -17.66 -11.68 -41.32
C GLU A 39 -18.50 -12.69 -40.53
N TYR A 40 -18.26 -12.78 -39.22
CA TYR A 40 -19.12 -13.57 -38.35
C TYR A 40 -20.14 -12.64 -37.68
N ILE A 41 -21.41 -12.78 -38.06
CA ILE A 41 -22.51 -12.16 -37.33
C ILE A 41 -22.75 -13.03 -36.10
N ALA A 42 -22.44 -12.52 -34.91
CA ALA A 42 -22.81 -13.19 -33.67
C ALA A 42 -24.34 -13.36 -33.65
N GLU A 43 -24.82 -14.59 -33.74
CA GLU A 43 -26.21 -14.88 -33.45
C GLU A 43 -26.48 -14.42 -32.01
N SER A 44 -27.45 -13.53 -31.85
CA SER A 44 -27.92 -13.13 -30.53
C SER A 44 -28.39 -14.39 -29.81
N SER A 45 -27.64 -14.82 -28.80
CA SER A 45 -28.04 -15.89 -27.89
C SER A 45 -29.22 -15.41 -27.03
N THR A 46 -30.41 -15.38 -27.61
CA THR A 46 -31.64 -15.62 -26.85
C THR A 46 -31.75 -17.12 -26.66
N ASP A 47 -31.03 -17.64 -25.67
CA ASP A 47 -31.40 -18.92 -25.07
C ASP A 47 -31.57 -18.70 -23.56
N VAL A 48 -32.83 -18.80 -23.16
CA VAL A 48 -33.32 -18.56 -21.81
C VAL A 48 -32.93 -19.77 -20.97
N LEU A 49 -31.84 -19.67 -20.20
CA LEU A 49 -31.70 -20.48 -18.99
C LEU A 49 -32.70 -19.96 -17.96
N THR A 50 -33.84 -20.63 -17.88
CA THR A 50 -34.86 -20.43 -16.85
C THR A 50 -34.27 -20.72 -15.47
N VAL A 51 -33.97 -19.68 -14.70
CA VAL A 51 -33.90 -19.77 -13.23
C VAL A 51 -35.26 -19.32 -12.68
N PRO A 52 -35.92 -20.10 -11.80
CA PRO A 52 -37.25 -19.75 -11.30
C PRO A 52 -37.16 -18.53 -10.37
N SER A 53 -37.58 -17.37 -10.89
CA SER A 53 -37.72 -16.13 -10.12
C SER A 53 -38.89 -16.23 -9.14
N LYS A 54 -38.58 -16.11 -7.84
CA LYS A 54 -39.55 -15.83 -6.77
C LYS A 54 -40.29 -14.52 -7.09
N ARG A 55 -41.60 -14.65 -7.27
CA ARG A 55 -42.58 -13.58 -7.52
C ARG A 55 -42.52 -12.48 -6.45
N LEU A 56 -42.05 -11.29 -6.80
CA LEU A 56 -42.25 -10.06 -6.01
C LEU A 56 -43.59 -9.40 -6.36
N LYS A 57 -44.45 -9.20 -5.36
CA LYS A 57 -45.78 -8.57 -5.47
C LYS A 57 -45.70 -7.04 -5.39
N GLY A 58 -46.40 -6.38 -6.32
CA GLY A 58 -47.32 -5.26 -6.05
C GLY A 58 -46.88 -4.13 -5.12
N LYS A 59 -46.00 -3.25 -5.61
CA LYS A 59 -46.01 -1.77 -5.41
C LYS A 59 -44.99 -1.04 -6.29
N ALA A 60 -44.04 -1.76 -6.89
CA ALA A 60 -43.12 -1.26 -7.92
C ALA A 60 -43.75 -1.03 -9.31
N ARG A 61 -44.96 -1.58 -9.57
CA ARG A 61 -45.62 -1.53 -10.90
C ARG A 61 -46.21 -0.16 -11.27
N LYS A 62 -46.19 0.84 -10.38
CA LYS A 62 -46.77 2.18 -10.62
C LYS A 62 -45.76 3.30 -10.90
N ARG A 63 -44.45 3.06 -10.84
CA ARG A 63 -43.42 4.09 -11.09
C ARG A 63 -42.80 4.07 -12.49
N ALA A 64 -43.27 3.22 -13.41
CA ALA A 64 -42.71 3.07 -14.76
C ALA A 64 -43.71 3.42 -15.88
N GLN A 65 -44.41 4.55 -15.76
CA GLN A 65 -45.14 5.16 -16.90
C GLN A 65 -44.71 6.61 -17.08
N THR A 66 -43.57 6.83 -17.71
CA THR A 66 -43.28 8.07 -18.46
C THR A 66 -42.46 7.72 -19.71
N LYS A 67 -43.06 8.00 -20.87
CA LYS A 67 -42.58 8.13 -22.27
C LYS A 67 -41.41 7.24 -22.80
N PRO A 68 -41.56 6.65 -24.00
CA PRO A 68 -40.52 5.81 -24.60
C PRO A 68 -39.30 6.65 -25.05
N PRO A 69 -38.06 6.25 -24.73
CA PRO A 69 -36.90 6.82 -25.40
C PRO A 69 -36.84 6.26 -26.82
N VAL A 70 -36.65 7.15 -27.79
CA VAL A 70 -36.35 6.80 -29.18
C VAL A 70 -35.06 5.98 -29.18
N LEU A 71 -35.17 4.67 -29.45
CA LEU A 71 -34.03 3.80 -29.72
C LEU A 71 -33.33 4.28 -31.00
N ARG A 72 -32.26 5.06 -30.83
CA ARG A 72 -31.23 5.16 -31.87
C ARG A 72 -30.54 3.79 -31.94
N LYS A 73 -30.69 3.10 -33.07
CA LYS A 73 -29.87 1.93 -33.40
C LYS A 73 -28.40 2.37 -33.34
N THR A 74 -27.64 1.87 -32.38
CA THR A 74 -26.18 1.91 -32.43
C THR A 74 -25.72 1.06 -33.63
N PRO A 75 -24.76 1.53 -34.43
CA PRO A 75 -24.22 0.73 -35.53
C PRO A 75 -23.55 -0.52 -34.95
N THR A 76 -23.97 -1.69 -35.42
CA THR A 76 -23.35 -2.99 -35.13
C THR A 76 -21.93 -2.97 -35.71
N ILE A 77 -20.92 -2.88 -34.84
CA ILE A 77 -19.51 -3.05 -35.25
C ILE A 77 -19.34 -4.53 -35.63
N PRO A 78 -18.95 -4.85 -36.88
CA PRO A 78 -18.74 -6.23 -37.30
C PRO A 78 -17.56 -6.85 -36.52
N LYS A 79 -17.74 -8.09 -36.03
CA LYS A 79 -16.74 -8.85 -35.29
C LYS A 79 -16.13 -9.92 -36.21
N TYR A 80 -14.80 -9.98 -36.31
CA TYR A 80 -14.10 -10.89 -37.23
C TYR A 80 -13.55 -12.11 -36.51
N SER A 81 -13.63 -13.29 -37.11
CA SER A 81 -13.08 -14.54 -36.54
C SER A 81 -11.83 -14.96 -37.31
N ILE A 82 -10.65 -15.01 -36.66
CA ILE A 82 -9.37 -15.32 -37.32
C ILE A 82 -8.57 -16.38 -36.55
N LYS A 83 -7.74 -17.17 -37.25
CA LYS A 83 -6.77 -18.08 -36.61
C LYS A 83 -5.41 -17.39 -36.48
N VAL A 84 -4.62 -17.80 -35.49
CA VAL A 84 -3.26 -17.26 -35.29
C VAL A 84 -2.38 -17.52 -36.51
N SER A 85 -2.54 -18.67 -37.16
CA SER A 85 -1.82 -19.03 -38.39
C SER A 85 -2.10 -18.09 -39.58
N ASP A 86 -3.16 -17.27 -39.52
CA ASP A 86 -3.46 -16.27 -40.54
C ASP A 86 -2.65 -14.98 -40.36
N PHE A 87 -1.98 -14.79 -39.21
CA PHE A 87 -1.22 -13.56 -38.92
C PHE A 87 -0.11 -13.31 -39.94
N SER A 88 0.70 -14.33 -40.24
CA SER A 88 1.76 -14.22 -41.25
C SER A 88 1.23 -13.97 -42.65
N ARG A 89 0.03 -14.49 -42.98
CA ARG A 89 -0.62 -14.28 -44.29
C ARG A 89 -1.12 -12.84 -44.43
N MET A 90 -1.79 -12.33 -43.40
CA MET A 90 -2.25 -10.94 -43.34
C MET A 90 -1.08 -9.97 -43.39
N ALA A 91 -0.02 -10.22 -42.61
CA ALA A 91 1.21 -9.44 -42.63
C ALA A 91 1.82 -9.34 -44.04
N ARG A 92 1.85 -10.46 -44.78
CA ARG A 92 2.37 -10.50 -46.16
C ARG A 92 1.54 -9.64 -47.11
N VAL A 93 0.21 -9.75 -47.04
CA VAL A 93 -0.69 -8.97 -47.89
C VAL A 93 -0.56 -7.47 -47.61
N ILE A 94 -0.37 -7.08 -46.35
CA ILE A 94 -0.12 -5.69 -45.97
C ILE A 94 1.24 -5.21 -46.50
N ALA A 95 2.29 -6.01 -46.34
CA ALA A 95 3.65 -5.66 -46.78
C ALA A 95 3.79 -5.54 -48.31
N GLU A 96 3.05 -6.36 -49.07
CA GLU A 96 3.06 -6.37 -50.55
C GLU A 96 2.13 -5.31 -51.17
N PHE A 97 1.25 -4.69 -50.39
CA PHE A 97 0.27 -3.71 -50.89
C PHE A 97 0.92 -2.40 -51.36
N LYS A 98 0.38 -1.84 -52.44
CA LYS A 98 0.78 -0.53 -52.99
C LYS A 98 -0.43 0.39 -53.05
N PRO A 99 -0.39 1.60 -52.45
CA PRO A 99 0.74 2.22 -51.74
C PRO A 99 1.06 1.56 -50.39
N LYS A 100 2.30 1.70 -49.91
CA LYS A 100 2.76 1.09 -48.65
C LYS A 100 1.91 1.57 -47.47
N VAL A 101 1.61 0.65 -46.55
CA VAL A 101 0.93 0.96 -45.27
C VAL A 101 1.98 1.39 -44.25
N ASP A 102 1.79 2.54 -43.61
CA ASP A 102 2.67 2.99 -42.53
C ASP A 102 2.47 2.15 -41.27
N ILE A 103 3.58 1.72 -40.67
CA ILE A 103 3.57 0.87 -39.47
C ILE A 103 3.80 1.75 -38.23
N PRO A 104 2.82 1.87 -37.31
CA PRO A 104 2.98 2.69 -36.11
C PRO A 104 4.05 2.11 -35.18
N LYS A 105 4.87 2.97 -34.54
CA LYS A 105 5.81 2.54 -33.48
C LYS A 105 5.12 1.83 -32.31
N ALA A 106 3.87 2.21 -32.02
CA ALA A 106 3.05 1.52 -31.03
C ALA A 106 2.87 0.02 -31.36
N LEU A 107 2.79 -0.36 -32.64
CA LEU A 107 2.64 -1.75 -33.07
C LEU A 107 3.94 -2.56 -32.84
N ASP A 108 5.12 -1.97 -33.05
CA ASP A 108 6.43 -2.59 -32.72
C ASP A 108 6.47 -3.00 -31.24
N ASN A 109 6.14 -2.07 -30.35
CA ASN A 109 6.11 -2.33 -28.92
C ASN A 109 5.14 -3.46 -28.55
N LEU A 110 3.97 -3.56 -29.19
CA LEU A 110 3.05 -4.67 -28.98
C LEU A 110 3.66 -6.01 -29.38
N PHE A 111 4.24 -6.11 -30.59
CA PHE A 111 4.87 -7.36 -31.05
C PHE A 111 6.02 -7.77 -30.15
N ARG A 112 6.92 -6.84 -29.78
CA ARG A 112 8.05 -7.12 -28.89
C ARG A 112 7.59 -7.69 -27.55
N ARG A 113 6.61 -7.08 -26.89
CA ARG A 113 6.09 -7.55 -25.60
C ARG A 113 5.46 -8.94 -25.70
N VAL A 114 4.58 -9.18 -26.68
CA VAL A 114 3.91 -10.49 -26.86
C VAL A 114 4.92 -11.60 -27.17
N ILE A 115 5.93 -11.31 -28.01
CA ILE A 115 7.00 -12.26 -28.33
C ILE A 115 7.85 -12.54 -27.09
N ALA A 116 8.22 -11.51 -26.30
CA ALA A 116 9.00 -11.66 -25.08
C ALA A 116 8.28 -12.58 -24.06
N THR A 117 7.00 -12.32 -23.77
CA THR A 117 6.20 -13.15 -22.84
C THR A 117 6.16 -14.63 -23.29
N ARG A 118 5.91 -14.88 -24.58
CA ARG A 118 5.87 -16.25 -25.14
C ARG A 118 7.25 -16.92 -25.17
N THR A 119 8.31 -16.15 -25.35
CA THR A 119 9.69 -16.64 -25.35
C THR A 119 10.12 -17.07 -23.95
N GLN A 120 9.77 -16.30 -22.91
CA GLN A 120 10.06 -16.68 -21.51
C GLN A 120 9.46 -18.04 -21.15
N VAL A 121 8.23 -18.32 -21.58
CA VAL A 121 7.55 -19.61 -21.37
C VAL A 121 8.27 -20.73 -22.09
N THR A 122 8.66 -20.50 -23.35
CA THR A 122 9.42 -21.47 -24.14
C THR A 122 10.76 -21.78 -23.47
N GLN A 123 11.51 -20.77 -23.05
CA GLN A 123 12.77 -20.93 -22.32
C GLN A 123 12.57 -21.63 -20.97
N TRP A 124 11.50 -21.33 -20.24
CA TRP A 124 11.21 -22.00 -18.97
C TRP A 124 10.93 -23.50 -19.14
N HIS A 125 10.28 -23.88 -20.23
CA HIS A 125 10.09 -25.29 -20.61
C HIS A 125 11.40 -25.96 -21.07
N GLU A 126 12.32 -25.22 -21.69
CA GLU A 126 13.60 -25.72 -22.20
C GLU A 126 14.72 -25.82 -21.13
N ARG A 127 14.70 -24.96 -20.10
CA ARG A 127 15.73 -24.87 -19.04
C ARG A 127 15.84 -26.11 -18.13
N SER A 128 14.97 -27.10 -18.30
CA SER A 128 15.01 -28.36 -17.56
C SER A 128 14.96 -29.54 -18.52
N SER A 129 15.71 -30.61 -18.24
CA SER A 129 15.75 -31.88 -18.98
C SER A 129 14.42 -32.66 -19.04
N HIS A 130 13.33 -32.04 -18.60
CA HIS A 130 12.07 -32.63 -18.17
C HIS A 130 10.85 -32.15 -18.98
N GLY A 131 11.03 -31.19 -19.91
CA GLY A 131 9.91 -30.61 -20.66
C GLY A 131 9.20 -31.59 -21.60
N ASP A 132 7.86 -31.48 -21.66
CA ASP A 132 7.03 -32.16 -22.64
C ASP A 132 7.41 -31.71 -24.06
N LYS A 133 8.03 -32.62 -24.83
CA LYS A 133 8.48 -32.38 -26.20
C LYS A 133 7.34 -32.00 -27.14
N GLU A 134 6.10 -32.36 -26.85
CA GLU A 134 4.93 -32.04 -27.66
C GLU A 134 4.44 -30.62 -27.37
N SER A 135 4.31 -30.25 -26.09
CA SER A 135 3.97 -28.88 -25.65
C SER A 135 4.98 -27.85 -26.17
N ASN A 136 6.28 -28.18 -26.13
CA ASN A 136 7.34 -27.29 -26.61
C ASN A 136 7.17 -26.93 -28.10
N LYS A 137 6.66 -27.86 -28.92
CA LYS A 137 6.39 -27.59 -30.35
C LYS A 137 5.27 -26.57 -30.52
N THR A 138 4.21 -26.63 -29.72
CA THR A 138 3.06 -25.72 -29.82
C THR A 138 3.42 -24.30 -29.38
N HIS A 139 4.15 -24.15 -28.27
CA HIS A 139 4.64 -22.84 -27.82
C HIS A 139 5.63 -22.23 -28.82
N ALA A 140 6.59 -23.02 -29.33
CA ALA A 140 7.53 -22.57 -30.35
C ALA A 140 6.84 -22.19 -31.68
N HIS A 141 5.80 -22.93 -32.08
CA HIS A 141 5.02 -22.64 -33.28
C HIS A 141 4.29 -21.30 -33.19
N PHE A 142 3.59 -21.03 -32.08
CA PHE A 142 2.88 -19.75 -31.88
C PHE A 142 3.87 -18.56 -31.88
N THR A 143 4.98 -18.69 -31.15
CA THR A 143 6.05 -17.67 -31.13
C THR A 143 6.63 -17.44 -32.52
N SER A 144 6.89 -18.51 -33.28
CA SER A 144 7.38 -18.44 -34.65
C SER A 144 6.40 -17.69 -35.57
N VAL A 145 5.09 -17.93 -35.46
CA VAL A 145 4.08 -17.23 -36.27
C VAL A 145 4.09 -15.72 -36.00
N LEU A 146 4.17 -15.30 -34.73
CA LEU A 146 4.26 -13.88 -34.37
C LEU A 146 5.56 -13.24 -34.85
N THR A 147 6.70 -13.89 -34.64
CA THR A 147 8.01 -13.41 -35.12
C THR A 147 8.04 -13.30 -36.65
N ASN A 148 7.45 -14.27 -37.36
CA ASN A 148 7.33 -14.25 -38.81
C ASN A 148 6.42 -13.11 -39.28
N ALA A 149 5.27 -12.89 -38.62
CA ALA A 149 4.38 -11.79 -38.97
C ALA A 149 5.08 -10.42 -38.77
N TRP A 150 5.84 -10.27 -37.68
CA TRP A 150 6.61 -9.05 -37.40
C TRP A 150 7.71 -8.80 -38.42
N THR A 151 8.54 -9.80 -38.71
CA THR A 151 9.64 -9.70 -39.69
C THR A 151 9.14 -9.41 -41.12
N ILE A 152 7.95 -9.90 -41.48
CA ILE A 152 7.32 -9.59 -42.77
C ILE A 152 6.89 -8.10 -42.84
N LEU A 153 6.36 -7.54 -41.75
CA LEU A 153 5.94 -6.14 -41.69
C LEU A 153 7.16 -5.20 -41.64
N CYS A 154 8.20 -5.55 -40.88
CA CYS A 154 9.41 -4.76 -40.71
C CYS A 154 10.66 -5.54 -41.18
N PRO A 155 10.85 -5.75 -42.50
CA PRO A 155 12.05 -6.41 -43.02
C PRO A 155 13.27 -5.53 -42.71
N SER A 156 14.18 -6.04 -41.89
CA SER A 156 15.34 -5.32 -41.36
C SER A 156 16.10 -4.53 -42.43
N THR A 157 16.38 -3.26 -42.14
CA THR A 157 17.49 -2.51 -42.77
C THR A 157 18.79 -3.29 -42.52
N PRO A 158 19.67 -3.51 -43.53
CA PRO A 158 20.82 -4.39 -43.38
C PRO A 158 21.87 -3.87 -42.37
N PRO A 159 22.66 -4.76 -41.75
CA PRO A 159 23.64 -4.41 -40.74
C PRO A 159 24.78 -3.60 -41.35
N GLN A 160 25.00 -2.36 -40.89
CA GLN A 160 26.23 -1.64 -41.22
C GLN A 160 27.40 -2.26 -40.47
N THR A 161 28.34 -2.79 -41.24
CA THR A 161 29.65 -3.26 -40.79
C THR A 161 30.41 -2.15 -40.06
N SER A 162 30.70 -2.36 -38.78
CA SER A 162 31.49 -1.47 -37.95
C SER A 162 32.99 -1.57 -38.31
N HIS A 163 33.51 -0.57 -39.02
CA HIS A 163 34.94 -0.30 -39.03
C HIS A 163 35.33 0.41 -37.74
N ALA A 164 35.96 -0.34 -36.83
CA ALA A 164 36.56 0.17 -35.61
C ALA A 164 37.66 1.21 -35.93
N LYS A 165 37.45 2.46 -35.53
CA LYS A 165 38.53 3.44 -35.28
C LYS A 165 38.51 3.83 -33.80
N LYS A 166 39.51 3.34 -33.08
CA LYS A 166 39.87 3.79 -31.73
C LYS A 166 40.04 5.30 -31.69
N ARG A 167 39.31 5.95 -30.79
CA ARG A 167 39.65 7.29 -30.30
C ARG A 167 39.42 7.32 -28.79
N THR A 168 40.53 7.31 -28.07
CA THR A 168 40.64 7.61 -26.65
C THR A 168 40.18 9.04 -26.42
N LYS A 169 39.21 9.28 -25.53
CA LYS A 169 38.98 10.56 -24.87
C LYS A 169 38.19 10.36 -23.57
N GLU A 170 38.62 11.14 -22.58
CA GLU A 170 38.33 11.06 -21.15
C GLU A 170 36.85 11.33 -20.81
N VAL A 171 36.39 10.68 -19.75
CA VAL A 171 35.04 10.77 -19.16
C VAL A 171 34.88 12.12 -18.44
N PRO A 172 33.89 12.96 -18.79
CA PRO A 172 33.38 13.98 -17.89
C PRO A 172 32.31 13.39 -16.97
N GLU A 173 32.37 13.78 -15.71
CA GLU A 173 31.51 13.37 -14.60
C GLU A 173 30.02 13.61 -14.87
N SER A 174 29.22 12.69 -14.32
CA SER A 174 27.78 12.53 -14.46
C SER A 174 26.94 13.66 -13.84
N GLU A 175 25.86 14.04 -14.55
CA GLU A 175 24.76 14.86 -14.04
C GLU A 175 23.88 14.11 -12.99
N PRO A 176 23.26 14.82 -12.03
CA PRO A 176 22.71 14.23 -10.82
C PRO A 176 21.35 13.55 -11.04
N THR A 177 21.29 12.24 -10.84
CA THR A 177 20.05 11.44 -10.80
C THR A 177 19.50 11.37 -9.38
N VAL A 178 18.28 11.88 -9.17
CA VAL A 178 17.61 11.96 -7.87
C VAL A 178 17.11 10.58 -7.43
N ASN A 179 17.63 10.11 -6.30
CA ASN A 179 17.53 8.74 -5.81
C ASN A 179 16.42 8.53 -4.75
N LEU A 180 15.18 9.00 -5.02
CA LEU A 180 14.01 8.70 -4.16
C LEU A 180 13.41 7.30 -4.41
N VAL A 181 14.02 6.55 -5.33
CA VAL A 181 13.61 5.20 -5.75
C VAL A 181 14.50 4.12 -5.12
N ASN A 182 15.59 4.42 -4.41
CA ASN A 182 16.56 3.41 -3.96
C ASN A 182 16.12 2.48 -2.80
N ARG A 183 14.84 2.47 -2.43
CA ARG A 183 14.25 1.44 -1.55
C ARG A 183 13.17 0.59 -2.22
N PHE A 184 12.94 0.85 -3.51
CA PHE A 184 12.22 0.04 -4.48
C PHE A 184 12.97 0.11 -5.83
N SER A 185 14.31 0.19 -5.79
CA SER A 185 15.16 0.23 -7.01
C SER A 185 15.20 -1.11 -7.73
N ALA A 186 14.54 -2.13 -7.19
CA ALA A 186 14.09 -3.31 -7.92
C ALA A 186 12.87 -3.04 -8.83
N LEU A 187 12.46 -1.78 -9.02
CA LEU A 187 11.92 -1.35 -10.31
C LEU A 187 13.07 -1.40 -11.33
N GLU A 188 13.49 -2.61 -11.71
CA GLU A 188 14.34 -2.81 -12.88
C GLU A 188 13.57 -2.26 -14.08
N VAL A 189 13.85 -1.00 -14.40
CA VAL A 189 13.67 -0.41 -15.72
C VAL A 189 14.77 -1.00 -16.64
N GLU A 190 14.91 -2.31 -16.64
CA GLU A 190 15.71 -3.07 -17.60
C GLU A 190 14.80 -3.61 -18.72
N GLU A 191 13.88 -2.78 -19.21
CA GLU A 191 13.31 -2.92 -20.57
C GLU A 191 13.26 -1.56 -21.31
N LEU A 192 14.08 -0.58 -20.91
CA LEU A 192 14.27 0.67 -21.66
C LEU A 192 15.73 1.01 -21.98
N GLN A 193 16.69 0.11 -21.71
CA GLN A 193 18.09 0.34 -22.06
C GLN A 193 18.44 0.02 -23.53
N ASP A 194 17.56 -0.65 -24.29
CA ASP A 194 17.79 -0.96 -25.71
C ASP A 194 17.43 0.18 -26.69
N LEU A 195 17.24 1.41 -26.22
CA LEU A 195 16.94 2.58 -27.08
C LEU A 195 17.97 3.72 -26.99
N ARG A 196 19.18 3.47 -26.50
CA ARG A 196 20.29 4.42 -26.68
C ARG A 196 21.14 4.02 -27.89
N GLU A 197 20.62 4.29 -29.09
CA GLU A 197 21.50 4.65 -30.21
C GLU A 197 21.77 6.16 -30.08
N ASP A 198 23.06 6.49 -30.01
CA ASP A 198 23.58 7.84 -29.86
C ASP A 198 23.03 8.80 -30.92
N THR A 199 22.28 9.82 -30.50
CA THR A 199 22.21 11.08 -31.23
C THR A 199 21.94 12.22 -30.26
N GLU A 200 22.94 13.07 -30.04
CA GLU A 200 22.78 14.35 -29.36
C GLU A 200 21.76 15.26 -30.08
N PRO A 201 21.11 16.20 -29.37
CA PRO A 201 19.87 16.82 -29.83
C PRO A 201 20.15 17.98 -30.78
N SER A 202 19.59 17.91 -31.99
CA SER A 202 19.33 19.10 -32.79
C SER A 202 17.84 19.40 -32.78
N SER A 203 17.50 20.57 -32.24
CA SER A 203 16.33 21.40 -32.55
C SER A 203 14.93 20.76 -32.50
N SER A 204 14.20 21.13 -31.44
CA SER A 204 12.76 21.48 -31.47
C SER A 204 11.88 20.77 -32.51
N ASP A 205 11.43 19.56 -32.18
CA ASP A 205 10.16 19.05 -32.66
C ASP A 205 9.34 18.64 -31.43
N GLU A 206 8.17 19.26 -31.28
CA GLU A 206 7.17 18.89 -30.27
C GLU A 206 6.86 17.39 -30.42
N LEU A 207 7.15 16.61 -29.37
CA LEU A 207 6.84 15.17 -29.35
C LEU A 207 5.32 14.99 -29.35
N ASP A 208 4.77 14.74 -30.52
CA ASP A 208 3.35 14.50 -30.75
C ASP A 208 2.88 13.22 -30.01
N GLU A 209 1.99 13.39 -29.03
CA GLU A 209 1.31 12.32 -28.26
C GLU A 209 0.54 11.33 -29.16
N SER A 210 0.34 11.66 -30.44
CA SER A 210 -0.32 10.83 -31.44
C SER A 210 0.44 9.53 -31.79
N ASN A 211 1.76 9.48 -31.57
CA ASN A 211 2.60 8.34 -31.98
C ASN A 211 2.46 7.06 -31.14
N TYR A 212 1.72 7.10 -30.02
CA TYR A 212 1.59 5.98 -29.08
C TYR A 212 0.19 5.34 -29.04
N LYS A 213 -0.77 5.82 -29.82
CA LYS A 213 -2.12 5.22 -29.92
C LYS A 213 -2.31 4.56 -31.28
N LEU A 214 -2.64 3.28 -31.29
CA LEU A 214 -3.17 2.64 -32.48
C LEU A 214 -4.58 3.16 -32.74
N THR A 215 -4.73 4.03 -33.75
CA THR A 215 -6.03 4.33 -34.35
C THR A 215 -6.38 3.22 -35.35
N ASP A 216 -7.67 2.99 -35.55
CA ASP A 216 -8.20 2.04 -36.54
C ASP A 216 -7.92 0.55 -36.28
N ILE A 217 -8.54 0.00 -35.23
CA ILE A 217 -8.49 -1.43 -34.87
C ILE A 217 -9.85 -2.09 -35.13
N ALA A 218 -9.87 -3.24 -35.80
CA ALA A 218 -11.09 -4.03 -35.95
C ALA A 218 -11.39 -4.85 -34.67
N SER A 219 -12.67 -5.08 -34.36
CA SER A 219 -13.06 -6.01 -33.29
C SER A 219 -12.89 -7.45 -33.75
N VAL A 220 -12.08 -8.23 -33.04
CA VAL A 220 -11.68 -9.59 -33.43
C VAL A 220 -12.00 -10.61 -32.34
N THR A 221 -12.35 -11.83 -32.75
CA THR A 221 -12.38 -13.04 -31.91
C THR A 221 -11.36 -14.02 -32.50
N LEU A 222 -10.43 -14.52 -31.69
CA LEU A 222 -9.48 -15.54 -32.14
C LEU A 222 -10.15 -16.92 -32.11
N LEU A 223 -10.17 -17.62 -33.25
CA LEU A 223 -10.56 -19.02 -33.31
C LEU A 223 -9.40 -19.88 -32.79
N LYS A 224 -9.62 -20.53 -31.65
CA LYS A 224 -8.63 -21.38 -30.99
C LYS A 224 -8.99 -22.86 -31.16
N SER A 225 -8.00 -23.69 -31.46
CA SER A 225 -8.14 -25.15 -31.30
C SER A 225 -8.10 -25.52 -29.81
N GLU A 226 -8.50 -26.75 -29.45
CA GLU A 226 -8.34 -27.22 -28.07
C GLU A 226 -6.88 -27.20 -27.60
N GLU A 227 -5.93 -27.47 -28.51
CA GLU A 227 -4.49 -27.39 -28.24
C GLU A 227 -4.03 -25.95 -27.96
N ASP A 228 -4.61 -24.96 -28.67
CA ASP A 228 -4.36 -23.54 -28.41
C ASP A 228 -4.95 -23.09 -27.06
N ILE A 229 -6.15 -23.58 -26.71
CA ILE A 229 -6.78 -23.31 -25.41
C ILE A 229 -5.93 -23.90 -24.29
N GLU A 230 -5.45 -25.13 -24.44
CA GLU A 230 -4.55 -25.77 -23.47
C GLU A 230 -3.21 -25.02 -23.35
N SER A 231 -2.57 -24.65 -24.46
CA SER A 231 -1.34 -23.85 -24.43
C SER A 231 -1.55 -22.49 -23.74
N GLU A 232 -2.64 -21.77 -24.03
CA GLU A 232 -2.98 -20.51 -23.36
C GLU A 232 -3.31 -20.70 -21.88
N PHE A 233 -3.99 -21.78 -21.50
CA PHE A 233 -4.30 -22.11 -20.11
C PHE A 233 -3.03 -22.25 -19.27
N PHE A 234 -2.04 -23.00 -19.75
CA PHE A 234 -0.77 -23.16 -19.04
C PHE A 234 0.12 -21.91 -19.10
N LEU A 235 0.05 -21.13 -20.18
CA LEU A 235 0.67 -19.80 -20.24
C LEU A 235 0.12 -18.88 -19.14
N ALA A 236 -1.19 -18.87 -18.93
CA ALA A 236 -1.82 -18.06 -17.90
C ALA A 236 -1.35 -18.46 -16.48
N ILE A 237 -1.28 -19.77 -16.21
CA ILE A 237 -0.77 -20.29 -14.92
C ILE A 237 0.70 -19.90 -14.74
N PHE A 238 1.53 -20.04 -15.77
CA PHE A 238 2.93 -19.65 -15.72
C PHE A 238 3.09 -18.16 -15.41
N CYS A 239 2.40 -17.28 -16.15
CA CYS A 239 2.43 -15.83 -15.91
C CYS A 239 2.00 -15.49 -14.47
N PHE A 240 0.94 -16.15 -13.99
CA PHE A 240 0.48 -15.98 -12.61
C PHE A 240 1.55 -16.36 -11.59
N MET A 241 2.17 -17.54 -11.72
CA MET A 241 3.21 -17.98 -10.77
C MET A 241 4.47 -17.09 -10.83
N THR A 242 4.81 -16.56 -12.00
CA THR A 242 5.91 -15.60 -12.17
C THR A 242 5.65 -14.30 -11.42
N GLU A 243 4.46 -13.71 -11.54
CA GLU A 243 4.09 -12.51 -10.77
C GLU A 243 4.12 -12.76 -9.26
N LEU A 244 3.71 -13.95 -8.81
CA LEU A 244 3.85 -14.35 -7.40
C LEU A 244 5.32 -14.41 -6.96
N ASN A 245 6.21 -14.89 -7.83
CA ASN A 245 7.65 -14.92 -7.54
C ASN A 245 8.29 -13.53 -7.50
N GLU A 246 7.84 -12.60 -8.35
CA GLU A 246 8.24 -11.17 -8.28
C GLU A 246 7.80 -10.54 -6.97
N MET A 247 6.53 -10.76 -6.58
CA MET A 247 6.00 -10.31 -5.29
C MET A 247 6.79 -10.88 -4.12
N ARG A 248 7.11 -12.17 -4.15
CA ARG A 248 7.96 -12.83 -3.15
C ARG A 248 9.34 -12.17 -3.04
N SER A 249 9.97 -11.87 -4.17
CA SER A 249 11.29 -11.23 -4.20
C SER A 249 11.25 -9.84 -3.56
N SER A 250 10.24 -9.03 -3.90
CA SER A 250 10.02 -7.71 -3.30
C SER A 250 9.81 -7.78 -1.79
N ILE A 251 9.02 -8.75 -1.30
CA ILE A 251 8.82 -8.94 0.14
C ILE A 251 10.14 -9.35 0.83
N ARG A 252 10.93 -10.23 0.24
CA ARG A 252 12.25 -10.60 0.80
C ARG A 252 13.17 -9.39 0.94
N GLU A 253 13.24 -8.52 -0.07
CA GLU A 253 14.00 -7.27 0.00
C GLU A 253 13.54 -6.35 1.14
N SER A 254 12.22 -6.26 1.34
CA SER A 254 11.62 -5.52 2.44
C SER A 254 12.06 -6.05 3.82
N TRP A 255 12.09 -7.37 4.00
CA TRP A 255 12.57 -7.99 5.24
C TRP A 255 14.10 -7.92 5.41
N GLN A 256 14.87 -7.93 4.32
CA GLN A 256 16.30 -7.64 4.34
C GLN A 256 16.58 -6.18 4.73
N ALA A 257 15.74 -5.24 4.30
CA ALA A 257 15.83 -3.84 4.71
C ALA A 257 15.56 -3.72 6.22
N TYR A 258 14.52 -4.40 6.72
CA TYR A 258 14.23 -4.47 8.16
C TYR A 258 15.40 -5.08 8.96
N ARG A 259 15.94 -6.23 8.52
CA ARG A 259 17.11 -6.86 9.16
C ARG A 259 18.31 -5.91 9.27
N ARG A 260 18.55 -5.11 8.23
CA ARG A 260 19.64 -4.13 8.16
C ARG A 260 19.32 -2.83 8.92
N GLY A 261 18.19 -2.75 9.63
CA GLY A 261 17.74 -1.56 10.34
C GLY A 261 17.37 -0.39 9.42
N ARG A 262 17.13 -0.63 8.13
CA ARG A 262 16.79 0.40 7.13
C ARG A 262 15.29 0.64 6.98
N GLN A 263 14.49 -0.23 7.59
CA GLN A 263 13.04 -0.21 7.51
C GLN A 263 12.44 -0.69 8.83
N GLU A 264 11.28 -0.17 9.19
CA GLU A 264 10.53 -0.58 10.37
C GLU A 264 9.78 -1.91 10.15
N LEU A 265 9.60 -2.68 11.24
CA LEU A 265 8.79 -3.90 11.26
C LEU A 265 7.35 -3.69 10.74
N ILE A 266 6.70 -2.56 11.08
CA ILE A 266 5.33 -2.22 10.63
C ILE A 266 5.25 -2.27 9.11
N MET A 267 6.21 -1.64 8.42
CA MET A 267 6.21 -1.57 6.97
C MET A 267 6.38 -2.95 6.33
N ALA A 268 7.32 -3.76 6.83
CA ALA A 268 7.54 -5.11 6.31
C ALA A 268 6.29 -5.98 6.48
N SER A 269 5.64 -5.91 7.65
CA SER A 269 4.42 -6.67 7.94
C SER A 269 3.22 -6.23 7.10
N LEU A 270 2.95 -4.92 6.98
CA LEU A 270 1.82 -4.42 6.18
C LEU A 270 1.99 -4.77 4.70
N LEU A 271 3.18 -4.62 4.13
CA LEU A 271 3.47 -5.00 2.75
C LEU A 271 3.27 -6.51 2.53
N THR A 272 3.80 -7.35 3.43
CA THR A 272 3.66 -8.81 3.36
C THR A 272 2.19 -9.21 3.39
N ASN A 273 1.43 -8.61 4.30
CA ASN A 273 0.04 -8.96 4.46
C ASN A 273 -0.82 -8.52 3.28
N THR A 274 -0.62 -7.30 2.79
CA THR A 274 -1.31 -6.83 1.58
C THR A 274 -0.91 -7.65 0.36
N ALA A 275 0.34 -8.12 0.25
CA ALA A 275 0.78 -8.99 -0.83
C ALA A 275 -0.04 -10.29 -0.89
N ILE A 276 -0.21 -10.97 0.25
CA ILE A 276 -1.02 -12.20 0.34
C ILE A 276 -2.45 -11.94 -0.10
N GLN A 277 -3.01 -10.77 0.24
CA GLN A 277 -4.37 -10.40 -0.13
C GLN A 277 -4.54 -10.04 -1.61
N LEU A 278 -3.55 -9.38 -2.19
CA LEU A 278 -3.51 -9.17 -3.63
C LEU A 278 -3.51 -10.52 -4.35
N VAL A 279 -2.72 -11.49 -3.87
CA VAL A 279 -2.70 -12.85 -4.44
C VAL A 279 -4.04 -13.57 -4.25
N ARG A 280 -4.69 -13.46 -3.08
CA ARG A 280 -6.02 -14.04 -2.85
C ARG A 280 -7.06 -13.51 -3.83
N ARG A 281 -7.11 -12.19 -4.00
CA ARG A 281 -8.01 -11.57 -4.97
C ARG A 281 -7.68 -12.01 -6.39
N ALA A 282 -6.41 -12.00 -6.74
CA ALA A 282 -5.98 -12.35 -8.07
C ALA A 282 -6.30 -13.84 -8.38
N GLU A 283 -6.14 -14.75 -7.41
CA GLU A 283 -6.57 -16.16 -7.53
C GLU A 283 -8.06 -16.29 -7.89
N LEU A 284 -8.95 -15.48 -7.28
CA LEU A 284 -10.36 -15.45 -7.62
C LEU A 284 -10.62 -14.91 -9.05
N GLU A 285 -9.86 -13.91 -9.46
CA GLU A 285 -9.98 -13.30 -10.79
C GLU A 285 -9.41 -14.19 -11.91
N LEU A 286 -8.48 -15.11 -11.58
CA LEU A 286 -7.85 -16.00 -12.56
C LEU A 286 -8.86 -16.85 -13.32
N ASP A 287 -9.84 -17.44 -12.61
CA ASP A 287 -10.84 -18.32 -13.24
C ASP A 287 -11.73 -17.57 -14.23
N LEU A 288 -11.95 -16.27 -13.99
CA LEU A 288 -12.80 -15.43 -14.83
C LEU A 288 -12.09 -14.98 -16.11
N MET A 289 -10.75 -15.01 -16.14
CA MET A 289 -9.95 -14.52 -17.28
C MET A 289 -9.54 -15.61 -18.25
N ILE A 290 -9.48 -16.87 -17.82
CA ILE A 290 -8.96 -17.96 -18.62
C ILE A 290 -10.09 -18.76 -19.28
N GLU A 291 -9.83 -19.21 -20.50
CA GLU A 291 -10.64 -20.21 -21.16
C GLU A 291 -10.10 -21.60 -20.78
N ARG A 292 -10.96 -22.50 -20.30
CA ARG A 292 -10.55 -23.81 -19.79
C ARG A 292 -10.59 -24.89 -20.87
N PRO A 293 -9.54 -25.73 -20.99
CA PRO A 293 -9.57 -26.90 -21.87
C PRO A 293 -10.59 -27.92 -21.39
N LYS A 294 -11.16 -28.73 -22.29
CA LYS A 294 -12.07 -29.83 -21.92
C LYS A 294 -11.47 -30.81 -20.91
N ARG A 295 -10.14 -30.97 -20.93
CA ARG A 295 -9.38 -31.84 -20.01
C ARG A 295 -9.35 -31.33 -18.57
N TYR A 296 -9.52 -30.02 -18.34
CA TYR A 296 -9.39 -29.39 -17.03
C TYR A 296 -10.65 -28.58 -16.61
N PRO A 297 -11.83 -29.24 -16.49
CA PRO A 297 -13.07 -28.56 -16.11
C PRO A 297 -13.01 -28.00 -14.68
N SER A 298 -13.63 -26.83 -14.47
CA SER A 298 -13.62 -26.11 -13.17
C SER A 298 -14.20 -26.92 -12.01
N ALA A 299 -15.20 -27.77 -12.28
CA ALA A 299 -15.82 -28.63 -11.26
C ALA A 299 -14.85 -29.65 -10.64
N THR A 300 -13.86 -30.13 -11.39
CA THR A 300 -12.89 -31.14 -10.94
C THR A 300 -11.54 -30.52 -10.59
N TYR A 301 -11.14 -29.49 -11.34
CA TYR A 301 -9.83 -28.84 -11.21
C TYR A 301 -10.01 -27.35 -10.89
N PRO A 302 -10.44 -27.00 -9.66
CA PRO A 302 -10.56 -25.61 -9.26
C PRO A 302 -9.21 -24.89 -9.31
N VAL A 303 -9.24 -23.55 -9.38
CA VAL A 303 -8.03 -22.72 -9.60
C VAL A 303 -6.86 -23.09 -8.69
N TRP A 304 -7.13 -23.35 -7.41
CA TRP A 304 -6.08 -23.67 -6.44
C TRP A 304 -5.31 -24.98 -6.71
N ARG A 305 -5.77 -25.82 -7.65
CA ARG A 305 -5.05 -27.00 -8.14
C ARG A 305 -4.06 -26.68 -9.27
N PHE A 306 -4.11 -25.49 -9.87
CA PHE A 306 -3.34 -25.15 -11.07
C PHE A 306 -1.82 -25.28 -10.90
N PRO A 307 -1.20 -24.84 -9.79
CA PRO A 307 0.25 -25.01 -9.61
C PRO A 307 0.65 -26.49 -9.66
N ASP A 308 -0.08 -27.36 -8.96
CA ASP A 308 0.14 -28.81 -9.00
C ASP A 308 -0.10 -29.42 -10.37
N ILE A 309 -1.14 -28.98 -11.10
CA ILE A 309 -1.42 -29.46 -12.47
C ILE A 309 -0.26 -29.10 -13.40
N LEU A 310 0.28 -27.88 -13.28
CA LEU A 310 1.45 -27.43 -14.04
C LEU A 310 2.68 -28.27 -13.67
N VAL A 311 2.95 -28.50 -12.38
CA VAL A 311 4.05 -29.36 -11.90
C VAL A 311 3.89 -30.77 -12.43
N TYR A 312 2.72 -31.37 -12.32
CA TYR A 312 2.44 -32.71 -12.81
C TYR A 312 2.71 -32.81 -14.32
N ARG A 313 2.17 -31.86 -15.11
CA ARG A 313 2.36 -31.84 -16.57
C ARG A 313 3.83 -31.78 -16.96
N VAL A 314 4.62 -30.91 -16.34
CA VAL A 314 6.05 -30.75 -16.69
C VAL A 314 6.95 -31.85 -16.13
N HIS A 315 6.44 -32.75 -15.28
CA HIS A 315 7.17 -33.90 -14.74
C HIS A 315 6.58 -35.26 -15.16
N GLN A 316 5.56 -35.29 -16.05
CA GLN A 316 5.02 -36.54 -16.59
C GLN A 316 6.12 -37.31 -17.34
N GLY A 317 6.32 -38.58 -16.99
CA GLY A 317 7.26 -39.49 -17.68
C GLY A 317 8.68 -39.53 -17.11
N LEU A 318 8.95 -38.87 -15.99
CA LEU A 318 10.15 -39.09 -15.17
C LEU A 318 9.92 -40.30 -14.24
N ASP A 319 10.97 -40.86 -13.63
CA ASP A 319 10.92 -41.96 -12.62
C ASP A 319 10.08 -41.62 -11.34
N LEU A 320 9.27 -40.57 -11.38
CA LEU A 320 8.24 -40.27 -10.40
C LEU A 320 7.00 -41.10 -10.73
N ASP A 321 6.76 -42.17 -9.96
CA ASP A 321 5.56 -43.02 -10.05
C ASP A 321 4.32 -42.26 -9.57
N PHE A 322 3.85 -41.31 -10.38
CA PHE A 322 2.58 -40.67 -10.13
C PHE A 322 1.46 -41.65 -10.49
N GLN A 323 0.64 -42.02 -9.50
CA GLN A 323 -0.52 -42.89 -9.68
C GLN A 323 -1.69 -42.23 -10.47
N GLY A 324 -1.40 -41.26 -11.33
CA GLY A 324 -2.37 -40.43 -12.06
C GLY A 324 -2.55 -39.03 -11.47
N LEU A 325 -3.06 -38.10 -12.28
CA LEU A 325 -3.25 -36.69 -11.90
C LEU A 325 -4.15 -36.54 -10.67
N ASP A 326 -5.32 -37.19 -10.66
CA ASP A 326 -6.29 -37.02 -9.58
C ASP A 326 -5.70 -37.43 -8.21
N LYS A 327 -4.97 -38.55 -8.17
CA LYS A 327 -4.27 -39.00 -6.95
C LYS A 327 -3.14 -38.07 -6.54
N PHE A 328 -2.40 -37.49 -7.49
CA PHE A 328 -1.35 -36.51 -7.21
C PHE A 328 -1.91 -35.22 -6.60
N LEU A 329 -3.12 -34.82 -7.02
CA LEU A 329 -3.78 -33.65 -6.47
C LEU A 329 -4.29 -33.91 -5.06
N GLU A 330 -4.87 -35.06 -4.76
CA GLU A 330 -5.45 -35.32 -3.43
C GLU A 330 -4.44 -35.22 -2.25
N PRO A 331 -4.87 -34.77 -1.06
CA PRO A 331 -4.06 -34.87 0.15
C PRO A 331 -3.58 -36.30 0.37
N SER A 332 -2.27 -36.48 0.50
CA SER A 332 -1.63 -37.81 0.58
C SER A 332 -0.53 -37.82 1.64
N SER A 333 -0.22 -39.00 2.19
CA SER A 333 0.99 -39.22 3.00
C SER A 333 2.26 -39.32 2.13
N GLN A 334 2.11 -39.52 0.82
CA GLN A 334 3.22 -39.50 -0.11
C GLN A 334 3.75 -38.08 -0.26
N ARG A 335 5.06 -37.91 -0.02
CA ARG A 335 5.78 -36.64 -0.13
C ARG A 335 6.49 -36.59 -1.47
N HIS A 336 6.17 -35.58 -2.28
CA HIS A 336 6.86 -35.33 -3.56
C HIS A 336 7.79 -34.14 -3.39
N ILE A 337 9.08 -34.32 -3.63
CA ILE A 337 10.10 -33.27 -3.50
C ILE A 337 10.52 -32.83 -4.91
N PHE A 338 10.49 -31.52 -5.16
CA PHE A 338 10.83 -30.95 -6.46
C PHE A 338 11.94 -29.91 -6.34
N SER A 339 13.20 -30.34 -6.47
CA SER A 339 14.38 -29.46 -6.35
C SER A 339 14.66 -28.58 -7.59
N CYS A 340 13.88 -28.75 -8.66
CA CYS A 340 14.04 -28.05 -9.93
C CYS A 340 13.41 -26.62 -9.92
N PRO A 341 13.75 -25.76 -10.90
CA PRO A 341 13.14 -24.43 -11.03
C PRO A 341 11.61 -24.45 -11.15
N HIS A 342 11.04 -25.49 -11.75
CA HIS A 342 9.59 -25.65 -11.91
C HIS A 342 8.88 -25.83 -10.57
N GLY A 343 9.43 -26.72 -9.71
CA GLY A 343 8.91 -26.97 -8.37
C GLY A 343 8.98 -25.73 -7.48
N LYS A 344 10.09 -24.97 -7.56
CA LYS A 344 10.27 -23.71 -6.84
C LYS A 344 9.27 -22.65 -7.26
N LEU A 345 9.06 -22.46 -8.57
CA LEU A 345 8.09 -21.49 -9.09
C LEU A 345 6.66 -21.84 -8.66
N CYS A 346 6.31 -23.13 -8.65
CA CYS A 346 4.96 -23.61 -8.35
C CYS A 346 4.71 -23.87 -6.86
N LEU A 347 5.64 -23.52 -5.97
CA LEU A 347 5.54 -23.77 -4.52
C LEU A 347 5.32 -25.25 -4.16
N ALA A 348 5.85 -26.17 -4.97
CA ALA A 348 5.50 -27.59 -4.92
C ALA A 348 5.81 -28.25 -3.56
N ASP A 349 6.94 -27.90 -2.95
CA ASP A 349 7.32 -28.39 -1.61
C ASP A 349 6.29 -27.95 -0.54
N ILE A 350 5.75 -26.73 -0.67
CA ILE A 350 4.75 -26.18 0.26
C ILE A 350 3.41 -26.89 0.06
N PHE A 351 2.95 -27.06 -1.17
CA PHE A 351 1.74 -27.83 -1.46
C PHE A 351 1.85 -29.27 -0.95
N SER A 352 3.00 -29.93 -1.18
CA SER A 352 3.26 -31.27 -0.65
C SER A 352 3.19 -31.31 0.88
N ALA A 353 3.80 -30.33 1.56
CA ALA A 353 3.77 -30.25 3.02
C ALA A 353 2.34 -30.03 3.58
N LEU A 354 1.60 -29.09 2.99
CA LEU A 354 0.24 -28.76 3.43
C LEU A 354 -0.74 -29.93 3.18
N LYS A 355 -0.61 -30.62 2.04
CA LYS A 355 -1.36 -31.86 1.75
C LYS A 355 -1.11 -32.93 2.80
N HIS A 356 0.15 -33.15 3.13
CA HIS A 356 0.55 -34.12 4.15
C HIS A 356 -0.07 -33.78 5.51
N VAL A 357 0.04 -32.51 5.96
CA VAL A 357 -0.55 -32.05 7.22
C VAL A 357 -2.08 -32.22 7.26
N LEU A 358 -2.79 -31.96 6.16
CA LEU A 358 -4.24 -32.18 6.09
C LEU A 358 -4.65 -33.65 6.29
N VAL A 359 -3.79 -34.61 5.92
CA VAL A 359 -4.00 -36.04 6.16
C VAL A 359 -3.61 -36.40 7.59
N THR A 360 -2.46 -35.93 8.08
CA THR A 360 -1.97 -36.24 9.42
C THR A 360 -2.91 -35.74 10.51
N VAL A 361 -3.45 -34.52 10.41
CA VAL A 361 -4.38 -33.96 11.41
C VAL A 361 -5.70 -34.75 11.47
N LYS A 362 -6.09 -35.48 10.41
CA LYS A 362 -7.30 -36.32 10.39
C LYS A 362 -7.10 -37.68 11.05
N ASN A 363 -5.86 -38.12 11.26
CA ASN A 363 -5.53 -39.44 11.80
C ASN A 363 -4.75 -39.28 13.12
N PRO A 364 -5.31 -39.65 14.29
CA PRO A 364 -4.75 -39.31 15.62
C PRO A 364 -3.42 -40.01 16.00
N GLY A 365 -2.63 -40.49 15.05
CA GLY A 365 -1.28 -41.04 15.24
C GLY A 365 -0.18 -40.00 15.02
N PHE A 366 -0.29 -38.80 15.61
CA PHE A 366 0.67 -37.70 15.39
C PHE A 366 2.10 -37.99 15.90
N GLY A 367 2.28 -39.05 16.70
CA GLY A 367 3.54 -39.39 17.39
C GLY A 367 4.67 -39.95 16.51
N ASP A 368 4.38 -40.48 15.31
CA ASP A 368 5.41 -41.08 14.44
C ASP A 368 6.05 -40.08 13.45
N LEU A 369 5.58 -38.83 13.44
CA LEU A 369 5.88 -37.81 12.43
C LEU A 369 7.34 -37.39 12.37
N LEU A 370 8.07 -37.42 13.49
CA LEU A 370 9.42 -36.85 13.58
C LEU A 370 10.54 -37.84 13.29
N ASN A 371 10.29 -39.14 13.49
CA ASN A 371 11.24 -40.18 13.10
C ASN A 371 11.33 -40.30 11.57
N GLU A 372 10.27 -39.93 10.84
CA GLU A 372 10.22 -39.93 9.37
C GLU A 372 10.71 -38.61 8.70
N VAL A 373 10.97 -37.55 9.47
CA VAL A 373 11.34 -36.20 8.97
C VAL A 373 12.85 -36.01 8.80
N ALA A 374 13.66 -36.99 9.21
CA ALA A 374 15.13 -36.93 9.14
C ALA A 374 15.69 -36.95 7.69
N THR A 375 14.90 -37.38 6.70
CA THR A 375 15.32 -37.50 5.28
C THR A 375 14.77 -36.40 4.36
N ASP A 376 14.05 -35.41 4.90
CA ASP A 376 13.30 -34.43 4.12
C ASP A 376 14.02 -33.09 3.91
N THR A 377 13.51 -32.31 2.95
CA THR A 377 13.92 -30.91 2.73
C THR A 377 13.73 -30.06 3.99
N GLU A 378 14.59 -29.05 4.17
CA GLU A 378 14.55 -28.12 5.30
C GLU A 378 13.16 -27.48 5.48
N ASN A 379 12.54 -27.07 4.37
CA ASN A 379 11.22 -26.44 4.36
C ASN A 379 10.14 -27.37 4.92
N LEU A 380 10.14 -28.64 4.49
CA LEU A 380 9.16 -29.61 4.96
C LEU A 380 9.33 -29.86 6.46
N ARG A 381 10.56 -30.05 6.94
CA ARG A 381 10.82 -30.21 8.39
C ARG A 381 10.38 -29.01 9.21
N ARG A 382 10.65 -27.79 8.76
CA ARG A 382 10.19 -26.55 9.43
C ARG A 382 8.68 -26.44 9.47
N LEU A 383 8.00 -26.72 8.35
CA LEU A 383 6.53 -26.69 8.28
C LEU A 383 5.89 -27.73 9.19
N MET A 384 6.43 -28.95 9.21
CA MET A 384 5.93 -30.03 10.07
C MET A 384 6.06 -29.69 11.57
N CYS A 385 7.09 -28.93 11.96
CA CYS A 385 7.22 -28.41 13.33
C CYS A 385 6.25 -27.25 13.64
N MET A 386 6.01 -26.35 12.69
CA MET A 386 5.21 -25.13 12.92
C MET A 386 3.69 -25.36 12.78
N LEU A 387 3.26 -26.16 11.80
CA LEU A 387 1.86 -26.31 11.44
C LEU A 387 0.93 -26.89 12.54
N PRO A 388 1.35 -27.81 13.44
CA PRO A 388 0.48 -28.22 14.56
C PRO A 388 0.17 -27.06 15.52
N LYS A 389 1.14 -26.17 15.74
CA LYS A 389 0.98 -24.99 16.58
C LYS A 389 0.03 -23.99 15.91
N PHE A 390 0.21 -23.79 14.61
CA PHE A 390 -0.68 -23.01 13.77
C PHE A 390 -2.09 -23.61 13.70
N HIS A 391 -2.27 -24.93 13.62
CA HIS A 391 -3.60 -25.57 13.64
C HIS A 391 -4.42 -25.16 14.87
N ASN A 392 -3.79 -25.22 16.04
CA ASN A 392 -4.45 -24.95 17.31
C ASN A 392 -4.66 -23.45 17.57
N MET A 393 -3.76 -22.59 17.06
CA MET A 393 -3.83 -21.14 17.29
C MET A 393 -4.42 -20.34 16.14
N ALA A 394 -4.60 -20.94 14.95
CA ALA A 394 -5.07 -20.21 13.78
C ALA A 394 -6.43 -19.57 14.04
N ARG A 395 -7.37 -20.33 14.64
CA ARG A 395 -8.70 -19.82 15.00
C ARG A 395 -8.69 -18.67 16.02
N PRO A 396 -8.10 -18.81 17.22
CA PRO A 396 -8.05 -17.69 18.15
C PRO A 396 -7.23 -16.50 17.61
N THR A 397 -6.19 -16.74 16.81
CA THR A 397 -5.36 -15.66 16.24
C THR A 397 -6.05 -14.91 15.09
N ALA A 398 -6.83 -15.61 14.27
CA ALA A 398 -7.62 -15.00 13.20
C ALA A 398 -8.89 -14.30 13.72
N ALA A 399 -9.31 -14.63 14.94
CA ALA A 399 -10.35 -13.90 15.67
C ALA A 399 -9.80 -12.80 16.60
N SER A 400 -8.48 -12.69 16.77
CA SER A 400 -7.86 -11.73 17.69
C SER A 400 -7.62 -10.37 17.03
N PHE A 401 -7.16 -9.39 17.80
CA PHE A 401 -6.76 -8.10 17.24
C PHE A 401 -5.54 -8.26 16.32
N ALA A 402 -5.42 -7.37 15.33
CA ALA A 402 -4.30 -7.36 14.40
C ALA A 402 -4.08 -8.71 13.70
N CYS A 403 -5.12 -9.28 13.08
CA CYS A 403 -5.01 -10.55 12.36
C CYS A 403 -3.92 -10.50 11.29
N ASP A 404 -3.26 -11.61 11.03
CA ASP A 404 -2.36 -11.75 9.88
C ASP A 404 -2.92 -12.80 8.91
N GLU A 405 -2.63 -12.63 7.62
CA GLU A 405 -3.20 -13.46 6.56
C GLU A 405 -2.61 -14.85 6.50
N ILE A 406 -1.43 -15.04 7.10
CA ILE A 406 -0.80 -16.36 7.17
C ILE A 406 -1.59 -17.21 8.17
N SER A 407 -1.82 -16.70 9.38
CA SER A 407 -2.65 -17.36 10.40
C SER A 407 -4.08 -17.59 9.90
N SER A 408 -4.68 -16.58 9.26
CA SER A 408 -6.06 -16.65 8.74
C SER A 408 -6.19 -17.63 7.58
N GLY A 409 -5.22 -17.65 6.66
CA GLY A 409 -5.17 -18.59 5.54
C GLY A 409 -5.00 -20.05 5.99
N ILE A 410 -4.18 -20.27 7.02
CA ILE A 410 -4.04 -21.58 7.66
C ILE A 410 -5.35 -22.01 8.33
N GLU A 411 -6.05 -21.11 9.04
CA GLU A 411 -7.37 -21.42 9.60
C GLU A 411 -8.36 -21.83 8.50
N PHE A 412 -8.37 -21.08 7.40
CA PHE A 412 -9.21 -21.35 6.24
C PHE A 412 -8.91 -22.73 5.65
N MET A 413 -7.63 -23.08 5.49
CA MET A 413 -7.20 -24.39 5.01
C MET A 413 -7.71 -25.51 5.92
N PHE A 414 -7.58 -25.37 7.24
CA PHE A 414 -8.06 -26.39 8.17
C PHE A 414 -9.59 -26.50 8.20
N THR A 415 -10.29 -25.39 8.02
CA THR A 415 -11.76 -25.34 8.00
C THR A 415 -12.33 -25.93 6.72
N THR A 416 -11.78 -25.55 5.56
CA THR A 416 -12.30 -25.97 4.24
C THR A 416 -11.69 -27.26 3.72
N LYS A 417 -10.56 -27.71 4.29
CA LYS A 417 -9.74 -28.83 3.80
C LYS A 417 -9.26 -28.62 2.36
N THR A 418 -9.14 -27.37 1.93
CA THR A 418 -8.57 -26.97 0.62
C THR A 418 -7.28 -26.20 0.83
N ILE A 419 -6.39 -26.19 -0.16
CA ILE A 419 -5.13 -25.43 -0.11
C ILE A 419 -5.19 -24.37 -1.21
N PRO A 420 -5.75 -23.18 -0.94
CA PRO A 420 -5.71 -22.06 -1.87
C PRO A 420 -4.28 -21.62 -2.17
N ILE A 421 -4.07 -20.99 -3.33
CA ILE A 421 -2.74 -20.53 -3.76
C ILE A 421 -2.23 -19.44 -2.83
N TYR A 422 -3.09 -18.51 -2.40
CA TYR A 422 -2.70 -17.46 -1.44
C TYR A 422 -2.24 -18.02 -0.09
N VAL A 423 -2.76 -19.18 0.33
CA VAL A 423 -2.33 -19.85 1.58
C VAL A 423 -0.94 -20.45 1.41
N ALA A 424 -0.71 -21.19 0.33
CA ALA A 424 0.61 -21.74 0.03
C ALA A 424 1.65 -20.61 -0.15
N PHE A 425 1.26 -19.51 -0.81
CA PHE A 425 2.08 -18.31 -0.95
C PHE A 425 2.41 -17.66 0.40
N GLY A 426 1.42 -17.45 1.28
CA GLY A 426 1.65 -16.87 2.60
C GLY A 426 2.55 -17.73 3.48
N VAL A 427 2.39 -19.05 3.43
CA VAL A 427 3.26 -20.02 4.13
C VAL A 427 4.69 -20.00 3.56
N GLN A 428 4.84 -19.90 2.24
CA GLN A 428 6.15 -19.73 1.61
C GLN A 428 6.82 -18.43 2.08
N LEU A 429 6.09 -17.31 2.10
CA LEU A 429 6.59 -16.04 2.59
C LEU A 429 7.04 -16.14 4.05
N LEU A 430 6.29 -16.84 4.91
CA LEU A 430 6.70 -17.05 6.30
C LEU A 430 8.08 -17.70 6.40
N LEU A 431 8.32 -18.75 5.60
CA LEU A 431 9.61 -19.43 5.57
C LEU A 431 10.71 -18.52 5.04
N ASP A 432 10.44 -17.76 3.98
CA ASP A 432 11.38 -16.79 3.43
C ASP A 432 11.76 -15.71 4.45
N ILE A 433 10.78 -15.18 5.17
CA ILE A 433 11.00 -14.16 6.20
C ILE A 433 11.88 -14.71 7.31
N GLN A 434 11.61 -15.93 7.75
CA GLN A 434 12.45 -16.61 8.74
C GLN A 434 13.88 -16.85 8.22
N ASP A 435 14.06 -17.15 6.93
CA ASP A 435 15.39 -17.28 6.31
C ASP A 435 16.12 -15.94 6.30
N GLU A 436 15.43 -14.87 5.88
CA GLU A 436 16.00 -13.53 5.88
C GLU A 436 16.39 -13.09 7.29
N LEU A 437 15.61 -13.47 8.32
CA LEU A 437 15.84 -13.13 9.73
C LEU A 437 16.66 -14.15 10.51
N VAL A 438 17.27 -15.16 9.86
CA VAL A 438 17.97 -16.25 10.56
C VAL A 438 19.07 -15.77 11.51
N SER A 439 19.71 -14.63 11.21
CA SER A 439 20.74 -14.03 12.06
C SER A 439 20.19 -13.23 13.25
N VAL A 440 18.89 -12.89 13.23
CA VAL A 440 18.21 -12.04 14.22
C VAL A 440 16.75 -12.48 14.47
N PRO A 441 16.47 -13.77 14.75
CA PRO A 441 15.12 -14.30 14.78
C PRO A 441 14.25 -13.73 15.91
N GLU A 442 14.88 -13.23 16.98
CA GLU A 442 14.19 -12.68 18.16
C GLU A 442 13.83 -11.19 18.02
N ASN A 443 14.42 -10.48 17.04
CA ASN A 443 14.24 -9.02 16.91
C ASN A 443 12.78 -8.59 16.81
N PRO A 444 11.92 -9.20 15.96
CA PRO A 444 10.51 -8.79 15.86
C PRO A 444 9.74 -8.88 17.19
N VAL A 445 9.97 -9.95 17.95
CA VAL A 445 9.32 -10.18 19.25
C VAL A 445 9.84 -9.19 20.29
N PHE A 446 11.16 -8.98 20.34
CA PHE A 446 11.75 -7.99 21.22
C PHE A 446 11.19 -6.59 20.95
N GLU A 447 11.11 -6.20 19.68
CA GLU A 447 10.63 -4.89 19.25
C GLU A 447 9.17 -4.67 19.65
N VAL A 448 8.26 -5.60 19.33
CA VAL A 448 6.83 -5.45 19.69
C VAL A 448 6.62 -5.43 21.21
N LYS A 449 7.40 -6.22 21.97
CA LYS A 449 7.35 -6.19 23.44
C LYS A 449 7.88 -4.87 24.01
N LYS A 450 9.02 -4.37 23.50
CA LYS A 450 9.55 -3.04 23.87
C LYS A 450 8.50 -1.97 23.59
N HIS A 451 7.89 -2.03 22.41
CA HIS A 451 6.86 -1.10 21.98
C HIS A 451 5.63 -1.11 22.90
N MET A 452 5.13 -2.29 23.25
CA MET A 452 3.98 -2.42 24.16
C MET A 452 4.29 -1.89 25.56
N ARG A 453 5.46 -2.20 26.13
CA ARG A 453 5.88 -1.66 27.43
C ARG A 453 5.99 -0.14 27.40
N ASN A 454 6.59 0.42 26.34
CA ASN A 454 6.71 1.86 26.15
C ASN A 454 5.33 2.50 26.07
N MET A 455 4.41 1.93 25.29
CA MET A 455 3.04 2.44 25.18
C MET A 455 2.31 2.44 26.52
N LEU A 456 2.37 1.34 27.27
CA LEU A 456 1.78 1.24 28.61
C LEU A 456 2.39 2.25 29.58
N SER A 457 3.71 2.45 29.53
CA SER A 457 4.40 3.44 30.36
C SER A 457 3.94 4.87 30.01
N THR A 458 3.92 5.22 28.72
CA THR A 458 3.43 6.51 28.24
C THR A 458 2.01 6.75 28.72
N PHE A 459 1.10 5.78 28.57
CA PHE A 459 -0.27 5.92 29.06
C PHE A 459 -0.38 6.07 30.58
N LYS A 460 0.27 5.18 31.34
CA LYS A 460 0.22 5.22 32.82
C LYS A 460 0.79 6.52 33.39
N SER A 461 1.72 7.16 32.68
CA SER A 461 2.30 8.43 33.09
C SER A 461 1.35 9.63 32.91
N ARG A 462 0.26 9.47 32.14
CA ARG A 462 -0.69 10.54 31.88
C ARG A 462 -1.63 10.74 33.07
N LYS A 463 -1.94 12.01 33.33
CA LYS A 463 -2.94 12.40 34.35
C LYS A 463 -4.34 12.28 33.75
N LEU A 464 -4.80 11.04 33.63
CA LEU A 464 -6.07 10.67 32.99
C LEU A 464 -7.31 11.15 33.77
N ASP A 465 -7.11 11.63 35.00
CA ASP A 465 -8.10 12.26 35.86
C ASP A 465 -8.27 13.77 35.61
N GLN A 466 -7.57 14.35 34.63
CA GLN A 466 -7.63 15.77 34.29
C GLN A 466 -8.10 15.98 32.85
N GLU A 467 -8.80 17.08 32.56
CA GLU A 467 -9.05 17.50 31.17
C GLU A 467 -7.71 17.52 30.41
N PRO A 468 -7.65 17.01 29.16
CA PRO A 468 -8.77 16.66 28.28
C PRO A 468 -9.45 15.29 28.52
N PHE A 469 -8.97 14.48 29.47
CA PHE A 469 -9.35 13.06 29.62
C PHE A 469 -10.53 12.78 30.57
N THR A 470 -11.10 13.80 31.22
CA THR A 470 -12.15 13.68 32.26
C THR A 470 -13.57 13.45 31.74
N ILE A 471 -13.74 13.23 30.44
CA ILE A 471 -15.05 12.81 29.91
C ILE A 471 -15.24 11.36 30.36
N ASP A 472 -16.37 11.02 31.00
CA ASP A 472 -16.75 9.62 31.28
C ASP A 472 -17.00 8.91 29.94
N ASP A 473 -15.90 8.59 29.27
CA ASP A 473 -15.85 8.33 27.85
C ASP A 473 -15.76 6.83 27.62
N GLU A 474 -16.80 6.31 26.97
CA GLU A 474 -16.82 4.94 26.46
C GLU A 474 -15.61 4.68 25.56
N GLY A 475 -15.11 5.69 24.84
CA GLY A 475 -13.88 5.62 24.04
C GLY A 475 -12.65 5.30 24.86
N PHE A 476 -12.48 5.93 26.03
CA PHE A 476 -11.37 5.64 26.93
C PHE A 476 -11.45 4.21 27.50
N LYS A 477 -12.64 3.78 27.95
CA LYS A 477 -12.85 2.40 28.44
C LYS A 477 -12.55 1.37 27.36
N TRP A 478 -12.99 1.64 26.13
CA TRP A 478 -12.73 0.79 24.97
C TRP A 478 -11.24 0.68 24.65
N LEU A 479 -10.52 1.81 24.64
CA LEU A 479 -9.08 1.82 24.40
C LEU A 479 -8.34 1.03 25.49
N MET A 480 -8.70 1.21 26.76
CA MET A 480 -8.09 0.48 27.87
C MET A 480 -8.33 -1.03 27.78
N ASN A 481 -9.55 -1.45 27.44
CA ASN A 481 -9.86 -2.86 27.20
C ASN A 481 -9.05 -3.41 26.03
N THR A 482 -8.92 -2.64 24.96
CA THR A 482 -8.15 -3.01 23.77
C THR A 482 -6.67 -3.17 24.10
N LEU A 483 -6.06 -2.21 24.80
CA LEU A 483 -4.67 -2.28 25.23
C LEU A 483 -4.42 -3.43 26.21
N ALA A 484 -5.40 -3.76 27.07
CA ALA A 484 -5.30 -4.92 27.96
C ALA A 484 -5.27 -6.24 27.18
N ILE A 485 -6.02 -6.34 26.07
CA ILE A 485 -5.95 -7.51 25.17
C ILE A 485 -4.56 -7.59 24.51
N TYR A 486 -4.06 -6.49 23.94
CA TYR A 486 -2.69 -6.43 23.40
C TYR A 486 -1.63 -6.77 24.45
N GLU A 487 -1.77 -6.29 25.69
CA GLU A 487 -0.85 -6.58 26.80
C GLU A 487 -0.84 -8.08 27.10
N LYS A 488 -2.02 -8.70 27.15
CA LYS A 488 -2.17 -10.14 27.37
C LYS A 488 -1.53 -10.95 26.25
N ASP A 489 -1.77 -10.59 25.00
CA ASP A 489 -1.28 -11.33 23.84
C ASP A 489 0.23 -11.17 23.64
N ILE A 490 0.78 -9.96 23.90
CA ILE A 490 2.19 -9.64 23.64
C ILE A 490 3.08 -9.92 24.86
N LEU A 491 2.70 -9.47 26.07
CA LEU A 491 3.57 -9.54 27.25
C LEU A 491 3.33 -10.77 28.11
N HIS A 492 2.14 -11.37 28.02
CA HIS A 492 1.75 -12.51 28.86
C HIS A 492 1.62 -13.84 28.11
N ASP A 493 1.97 -13.84 26.82
CA ASP A 493 1.96 -15.02 25.95
C ASP A 493 0.60 -15.74 26.02
N ASN A 494 -0.50 -14.95 25.92
CA ASN A 494 -1.86 -15.49 25.99
C ASN A 494 -2.10 -16.59 24.95
N LEU A 495 -1.50 -16.41 23.76
CA LEU A 495 -1.59 -17.36 22.65
C LEU A 495 -1.04 -18.73 23.04
N ARG A 496 -0.02 -18.80 23.91
CA ARG A 496 0.43 -20.06 24.52
C ARG A 496 -0.55 -20.59 25.58
N ARG A 497 -1.15 -19.74 26.41
CA ARG A 497 -2.03 -20.18 27.51
C ARG A 497 -3.33 -20.81 27.02
N GLU A 498 -3.87 -20.34 25.89
CA GLU A 498 -5.05 -20.93 25.26
C GLU A 498 -4.79 -22.36 24.77
N LEU A 499 -3.54 -22.72 24.47
CA LEU A 499 -3.13 -24.10 24.15
C LEU A 499 -3.04 -25.02 25.37
N SER A 500 -2.69 -24.50 26.55
CA SER A 500 -2.58 -25.30 27.78
C SER A 500 -3.92 -25.90 28.23
N VAL A 501 -5.03 -25.47 27.62
CA VAL A 501 -6.40 -25.95 27.87
C VAL A 501 -6.79 -27.08 26.90
N SER A 502 -6.01 -27.32 25.82
CA SER A 502 -6.17 -28.51 24.97
C SER A 502 -5.30 -29.64 25.53
N ASP A 503 -5.93 -30.58 26.22
CA ASP A 503 -5.34 -31.84 26.72
C ASP A 503 -4.75 -32.73 25.59
N GLU A 504 -4.95 -32.36 24.31
CA GLU A 504 -4.62 -33.18 23.13
C GLU A 504 -3.12 -33.18 22.77
N LEU A 505 -2.32 -32.26 23.32
CA LEU A 505 -0.87 -32.19 23.09
C LEU A 505 -0.05 -32.98 24.13
N ASN A 506 -0.63 -33.31 25.29
CA ASN A 506 0.05 -34.08 26.33
C ASN A 506 0.15 -35.55 25.92
N GLY A 507 1.32 -35.97 25.43
CA GLY A 507 1.61 -37.37 25.07
C GLY A 507 2.02 -37.61 23.62
N ILE A 508 2.12 -36.56 22.79
CA ILE A 508 2.63 -36.70 21.42
C ILE A 508 4.17 -36.79 21.47
N ALA A 509 4.69 -38.01 21.25
CA ALA A 509 6.13 -38.25 21.18
C ALA A 509 6.78 -37.39 20.08
N GLY A 510 7.88 -36.73 20.42
CA GLY A 510 8.73 -35.99 19.48
C GLY A 510 8.46 -34.49 19.35
N LEU A 511 7.29 -33.95 19.73
CA LEU A 511 7.03 -32.51 19.62
C LEU A 511 8.22 -31.74 20.26
N PRO A 512 8.96 -30.90 19.50
CA PRO A 512 10.13 -30.24 20.06
C PRO A 512 9.73 -29.49 21.33
N GLU A 513 10.46 -29.69 22.44
CA GLU A 513 10.30 -28.89 23.67
C GLU A 513 10.28 -27.38 23.36
N ARG A 514 10.96 -27.00 22.27
CA ARG A 514 10.96 -25.66 21.68
C ARG A 514 9.58 -25.07 21.41
N ILE A 515 8.57 -25.86 21.03
CA ILE A 515 7.19 -25.37 20.74
C ILE A 515 6.48 -24.89 22.02
N LEU A 516 6.98 -25.33 23.18
CA LEU A 516 6.54 -24.90 24.51
C LEU A 516 7.40 -23.76 25.07
N GLU A 517 8.39 -23.24 24.33
CA GLU A 517 9.13 -22.07 24.78
C GLU A 517 8.22 -20.83 24.84
N PRO A 518 8.48 -19.90 25.78
CA PRO A 518 7.78 -18.62 25.82
C PRO A 518 7.86 -17.90 24.46
N ASP A 519 6.75 -17.27 24.07
CA ASP A 519 6.65 -16.44 22.86
C ASP A 519 6.92 -17.18 21.54
N TYR A 520 6.97 -18.51 21.56
CA TYR A 520 7.32 -19.32 20.40
C TYR A 520 6.53 -18.92 19.14
N PHE A 521 5.23 -18.67 19.28
CA PHE A 521 4.39 -18.27 18.16
C PHE A 521 4.81 -16.94 17.54
N LEU A 522 4.99 -15.91 18.36
CA LEU A 522 5.39 -14.58 17.88
C LEU A 522 6.78 -14.65 17.24
N ARG A 523 7.68 -15.48 17.78
CA ARG A 523 9.02 -15.68 17.22
C ARG A 523 9.00 -16.31 15.83
N ILE A 524 8.14 -17.30 15.62
CA ILE A 524 8.00 -17.93 14.30
C ILE A 524 7.08 -17.11 13.36
N ASN A 525 6.36 -16.11 13.87
CA ASN A 525 5.48 -15.23 13.09
C ASN A 525 5.85 -13.73 13.22
N PRO A 526 6.96 -13.29 12.57
CA PRO A 526 7.35 -11.87 12.52
C PRO A 526 6.28 -10.94 11.95
N VAL A 527 5.46 -11.43 11.00
CA VAL A 527 4.38 -10.65 10.39
C VAL A 527 3.38 -10.23 11.47
N LYS A 528 2.91 -11.17 12.29
CA LYS A 528 2.01 -10.91 13.42
C LYS A 528 2.62 -9.92 14.42
N CYS A 529 3.93 -9.96 14.67
CA CYS A 529 4.59 -8.98 15.54
C CYS A 529 4.43 -7.55 15.02
N GLY A 530 4.70 -7.31 13.73
CA GLY A 530 4.52 -5.98 13.13
C GLY A 530 3.05 -5.56 13.03
N MET A 531 2.14 -6.51 12.81
CA MET A 531 0.70 -6.25 12.85
C MET A 531 0.26 -5.78 14.24
N LEU A 532 0.66 -6.49 15.29
CA LEU A 532 0.38 -6.10 16.67
C LEU A 532 0.97 -4.71 16.98
N LYS A 533 2.21 -4.43 16.54
CA LYS A 533 2.87 -3.13 16.69
C LYS A 533 2.08 -1.99 16.03
N TYR A 534 1.66 -2.16 14.77
CA TYR A 534 0.83 -1.20 14.06
C TYR A 534 -0.52 -0.99 14.76
N GLY A 535 -1.14 -2.08 15.22
CA GLY A 535 -2.45 -2.05 15.87
C GLY A 535 -2.45 -1.19 17.11
N ILE A 536 -1.47 -1.36 17.99
CA ILE A 536 -1.33 -0.54 19.19
C ILE A 536 -1.29 0.96 18.85
N ARG A 537 -0.50 1.36 17.83
CA ARG A 537 -0.37 2.76 17.41
C ARG A 537 -1.62 3.30 16.75
N MET A 538 -2.22 2.51 15.88
CA MET A 538 -3.44 2.90 15.19
C MET A 538 -4.59 3.13 16.20
N GLN A 539 -4.81 2.21 17.14
CA GLN A 539 -5.87 2.39 18.14
C GLN A 539 -5.61 3.58 19.07
N TYR A 540 -4.35 3.82 19.43
CA TYR A 540 -3.95 5.01 20.17
C TYR A 540 -4.35 6.30 19.43
N HIS A 541 -3.95 6.38 18.17
CA HIS A 541 -4.14 7.55 17.31
C HIS A 541 -5.62 7.83 17.04
N ARG A 542 -6.40 6.77 16.77
CA ARG A 542 -7.86 6.89 16.59
C ARG A 542 -8.54 7.44 17.81
N TYR A 543 -8.25 6.89 18.99
CA TYR A 543 -8.80 7.41 20.24
C TYR A 543 -8.46 8.89 20.43
N ALA A 544 -7.21 9.28 20.12
CA ALA A 544 -6.80 10.68 20.22
C ALA A 544 -7.57 11.61 19.27
N CYS A 545 -7.83 11.16 18.04
CA CYS A 545 -8.64 11.88 17.06
C CYS A 545 -10.11 11.99 17.51
N ASP A 546 -10.69 10.90 18.02
CA ASP A 546 -12.06 10.88 18.51
C ASP A 546 -12.24 11.78 19.73
N LEU A 547 -11.26 11.78 20.65
CA LEU A 547 -11.21 12.67 21.80
C LEU A 547 -11.20 14.13 21.37
N GLU A 548 -10.33 14.53 20.43
CA GLU A 548 -10.33 15.89 19.88
C GLU A 548 -11.68 16.24 19.23
N GLY A 549 -12.37 15.25 18.67
CA GLY A 549 -13.72 15.40 18.14
C GLY A 549 -14.76 15.85 19.17
N VAL A 550 -14.57 15.52 20.44
CA VAL A 550 -15.45 15.90 21.56
C VAL A 550 -14.88 17.12 22.31
N TRP A 551 -13.59 17.08 22.66
CA TRP A 551 -12.91 18.12 23.46
C TRP A 551 -12.67 19.42 22.68
N ARG A 552 -12.38 19.34 21.37
CA ARG A 552 -12.19 20.48 20.44
C ARG A 552 -11.10 21.48 20.83
N GLY A 553 -10.20 21.10 21.73
CA GLY A 553 -9.21 22.02 22.27
C GLY A 553 -8.10 22.34 21.28
N ILE A 554 -7.65 21.37 20.47
CA ILE A 554 -6.68 21.61 19.39
C ILE A 554 -7.34 22.45 18.30
N THR A 555 -8.54 22.10 17.86
CA THR A 555 -9.28 22.83 16.81
C THR A 555 -9.46 24.30 17.19
N CYS A 556 -9.90 24.60 18.41
CA CYS A 556 -10.04 25.98 18.85
C CYS A 556 -8.69 26.71 18.96
N MET A 557 -7.64 26.01 19.40
CA MET A 557 -6.29 26.56 19.52
C MET A 557 -5.73 26.92 18.14
N ILE A 558 -5.98 26.10 17.11
CA ILE A 558 -5.58 26.38 15.73
C ILE A 558 -6.14 27.73 15.24
N HIS A 559 -7.43 27.99 15.44
CA HIS A 559 -8.04 29.25 15.01
C HIS A 559 -7.47 30.45 15.75
N LEU A 560 -7.23 30.34 17.06
CA LEU A 560 -6.58 31.40 17.83
C LEU A 560 -5.12 31.61 17.41
N TYR A 561 -4.38 30.53 17.19
CA TYR A 561 -2.99 30.57 16.74
C TYR A 561 -2.86 31.26 15.38
N VAL A 562 -3.69 30.89 14.41
CA VAL A 562 -3.66 31.51 13.07
C VAL A 562 -4.01 33.00 13.13
N ALA A 563 -5.00 33.39 13.95
CA ALA A 563 -5.32 34.80 14.17
C ALA A 563 -4.14 35.55 14.81
N GLY A 564 -3.55 35.02 15.87
CA GLY A 564 -2.39 35.60 16.53
C GLY A 564 -1.19 35.73 15.58
N ARG A 565 -0.86 34.68 14.83
CA ARG A 565 0.21 34.65 13.82
C ARG A 565 0.02 35.74 12.76
N SER A 566 -1.21 35.91 12.26
CA SER A 566 -1.50 36.97 11.27
C SER A 566 -1.36 38.38 11.86
N LEU A 567 -1.60 38.55 13.16
CA LEU A 567 -1.42 39.82 13.85
C LEU A 567 0.06 40.13 14.16
N TYR A 568 0.89 39.10 14.30
CA TYR A 568 2.32 39.18 14.64
C TYR A 568 3.20 38.36 13.67
N PRO A 569 3.31 38.76 12.39
CA PRO A 569 3.99 37.97 11.37
C PRO A 569 5.51 37.85 11.54
N GLY A 570 6.12 38.66 12.42
CA GLY A 570 7.56 38.59 12.73
C GLY A 570 7.90 37.80 13.99
N ASP A 571 6.90 37.26 14.70
CA ASP A 571 7.13 36.43 15.87
C ASP A 571 7.48 34.98 15.47
N PRO A 572 8.27 34.25 16.27
CA PRO A 572 8.60 32.84 16.03
C PRO A 572 7.35 31.95 15.90
N LEU A 573 7.31 31.07 14.90
CA LEU A 573 6.21 30.11 14.73
C LEU A 573 6.22 29.00 15.79
N TRP A 574 5.11 28.28 15.95
CA TRP A 574 5.04 27.08 16.80
C TRP A 574 5.26 25.82 15.92
N PRO A 575 6.44 25.16 15.98
CA PRO A 575 6.78 24.07 15.06
C PRO A 575 5.79 22.90 15.03
N ASP A 576 5.37 22.37 16.18
CA ASP A 576 4.40 21.27 16.24
C ASP A 576 3.03 21.69 15.65
N MET A 577 2.59 22.93 15.88
CA MET A 577 1.32 23.45 15.33
C MET A 577 1.40 23.67 13.82
N GLU A 578 2.53 24.16 13.30
CA GLU A 578 2.74 24.30 11.85
C GLU A 578 2.83 22.94 11.16
N TYR A 579 3.51 21.97 11.77
CA TYR A 579 3.51 20.59 11.29
C TYR A 579 2.08 20.04 11.26
N PHE A 580 1.33 20.19 12.35
CA PHE A 580 -0.05 19.75 12.44
C PHE A 580 -0.93 20.38 11.36
N LEU A 581 -0.91 21.70 11.22
CA LEU A 581 -1.69 22.45 10.22
C LEU A 581 -1.44 21.98 8.79
N ARG A 582 -0.19 21.66 8.45
CA ARG A 582 0.17 21.21 7.10
C ARG A 582 -0.37 19.81 6.75
N HIS A 583 -0.65 19.00 7.76
CA HIS A 583 -1.24 17.68 7.61
C HIS A 583 -2.78 17.71 7.65
N GLN A 584 -3.39 18.89 7.86
CA GLN A 584 -4.83 19.10 7.78
C GLN A 584 -5.27 19.53 6.37
N ASP A 585 -6.54 19.29 6.05
CA ASP A 585 -7.20 19.94 4.92
C ASP A 585 -7.63 21.36 5.33
N LEU A 586 -6.84 22.35 4.91
CA LEU A 586 -7.06 23.75 5.26
C LEU A 586 -8.35 24.32 4.64
N ASP A 587 -8.82 23.78 3.52
CA ASP A 587 -10.07 24.19 2.90
C ASP A 587 -11.27 23.72 3.71
N LEU A 588 -11.20 22.51 4.27
CA LEU A 588 -12.22 22.00 5.18
C LEU A 588 -12.15 22.66 6.56
N LEU A 589 -10.95 22.85 7.12
CA LEU A 589 -10.76 23.39 8.46
C LEU A 589 -11.18 24.85 8.57
N PHE A 590 -10.85 25.66 7.56
CA PHE A 590 -11.14 27.10 7.54
C PHE A 590 -12.21 27.53 6.54
N ILE A 591 -12.82 26.61 5.80
CA ILE A 591 -13.92 26.91 4.84
C ILE A 591 -13.41 27.86 3.75
N GLY A 592 -12.59 27.30 2.85
CA GLY A 592 -11.92 28.03 1.76
C GLY A 592 -10.61 28.68 2.19
N GLY A 593 -9.74 27.93 2.86
CA GLY A 593 -8.36 28.30 3.18
C GLY A 593 -8.17 29.20 4.40
N ILE A 594 -6.91 29.50 4.72
CA ILE A 594 -6.51 30.30 5.89
C ILE A 594 -7.15 31.71 5.85
N PRO A 595 -7.72 32.22 6.96
CA PRO A 595 -8.28 33.57 7.02
C PRO A 595 -7.21 34.64 6.80
N GLN A 596 -7.56 35.69 6.06
CA GLN A 596 -6.67 36.82 5.70
C GLN A 596 -6.93 38.09 6.53
N SER A 597 -7.95 38.08 7.40
CA SER A 597 -8.26 39.20 8.32
C SER A 597 -8.94 38.70 9.60
N MET A 598 -9.06 39.55 10.63
CA MET A 598 -9.76 39.20 11.88
C MET A 598 -11.26 38.99 11.65
N ASP A 599 -11.87 39.77 10.75
CA ASP A 599 -13.25 39.56 10.32
C ASP A 599 -13.44 38.17 9.71
N GLU A 600 -12.52 37.78 8.82
CA GLU A 600 -12.57 36.47 8.21
C GLU A 600 -12.28 35.35 9.22
N ALA A 601 -11.33 35.55 10.13
CA ALA A 601 -11.00 34.60 11.19
C ALA A 601 -12.20 34.31 12.09
N TYR A 602 -12.94 35.34 12.52
CA TYR A 602 -14.15 35.18 13.31
C TYR A 602 -15.27 34.49 12.51
N ARG A 603 -15.56 34.94 11.28
CA ARG A 603 -16.62 34.34 10.45
C ARG A 603 -16.33 32.88 10.13
N LYS A 604 -15.09 32.56 9.73
CA LYS A 604 -14.66 31.19 9.45
C LYS A 604 -14.71 30.31 10.70
N PHE A 605 -14.31 30.82 11.86
CA PHE A 605 -14.46 30.11 13.12
C PHE A 605 -15.92 29.80 13.45
N LEU A 606 -16.84 30.76 13.29
CA LEU A 606 -18.27 30.52 13.54
C LEU A 606 -18.84 29.44 12.61
N LEU A 607 -18.52 29.52 11.32
CA LEU A 607 -18.93 28.51 10.34
C LEU A 607 -18.32 27.13 10.70
N ALA A 608 -17.04 27.09 11.08
CA ALA A 608 -16.38 25.87 11.56
C ALA A 608 -17.02 25.35 12.85
N ALA A 609 -17.52 26.20 13.73
CA ALA A 609 -18.27 25.83 14.94
C ALA A 609 -19.76 25.49 14.68
N GLY A 610 -20.16 25.32 13.41
CA GLY A 610 -21.49 24.85 13.01
C GLY A 610 -22.55 25.93 12.84
N VAL A 611 -22.18 27.21 12.85
CA VAL A 611 -23.13 28.29 12.53
C VAL A 611 -23.49 28.22 11.04
N LYS A 612 -24.78 28.16 10.72
CA LYS A 612 -25.25 28.07 9.33
C LYS A 612 -24.83 29.28 8.50
N ALA A 613 -24.38 29.04 7.27
CA ALA A 613 -23.98 30.09 6.31
C ALA A 613 -25.10 31.11 6.03
N SER A 614 -26.38 30.69 6.08
CA SER A 614 -27.53 31.59 5.94
C SER A 614 -27.58 32.69 7.01
N ASN A 615 -26.93 32.50 8.16
CA ASN A 615 -26.81 33.51 9.19
C ASN A 615 -25.86 34.67 8.80
N PHE A 616 -25.19 34.60 7.66
CA PHE A 616 -24.31 35.66 7.15
C PHE A 616 -24.87 36.36 5.89
N ALA A 617 -26.10 36.02 5.46
CA ALA A 617 -26.74 36.63 4.30
C ALA A 617 -27.19 38.09 4.55
N ARG A 618 -27.14 38.93 3.50
CA ARG A 618 -27.68 40.31 3.53
C ARG A 618 -29.20 40.26 3.80
N ASN A 619 -29.68 41.04 4.77
CA ASN A 619 -31.09 41.17 5.22
C ASN A 619 -31.65 40.13 6.22
N LYS A 620 -30.82 39.55 7.09
CA LYS A 620 -31.31 38.66 8.18
C LYS A 620 -32.01 39.42 9.32
N ARG A 621 -32.90 38.73 10.04
CA ARG A 621 -33.40 39.17 11.37
C ARG A 621 -32.32 38.98 12.44
N SER A 622 -32.23 39.88 13.41
CA SER A 622 -31.29 39.82 14.53
C SER A 622 -31.62 38.68 15.50
N THR A 623 -31.18 37.46 15.19
CA THR A 623 -31.32 36.30 16.07
C THR A 623 -29.97 35.95 16.70
N LYS A 624 -29.97 35.58 17.98
CA LYS A 624 -28.78 35.12 18.71
C LYS A 624 -28.17 33.91 17.98
N GLN A 625 -26.88 33.95 17.71
CA GLN A 625 -26.19 32.85 17.04
C GLN A 625 -26.18 31.62 17.95
N LYS A 626 -26.64 30.47 17.43
CA LYS A 626 -26.58 29.19 18.13
C LYS A 626 -25.48 28.36 17.48
N LEU A 627 -24.49 27.96 18.28
CA LEU A 627 -23.45 27.04 17.86
C LEU A 627 -24.03 25.63 17.76
N ASP A 628 -23.63 24.90 16.74
CA ASP A 628 -23.98 23.50 16.52
C ASP A 628 -22.69 22.71 16.35
N LEU A 629 -22.06 22.39 17.48
CA LEU A 629 -20.77 21.70 17.48
C LEU A 629 -20.86 20.28 16.91
N THR A 630 -22.05 19.70 16.77
CA THR A 630 -22.19 18.38 16.14
C THR A 630 -21.98 18.43 14.63
N GLU A 631 -22.37 19.54 13.98
CA GLU A 631 -22.18 19.79 12.55
C GLU A 631 -20.90 20.61 12.25
N GLY A 632 -20.12 20.95 13.30
CA GLY A 632 -18.93 21.77 13.19
C GLY A 632 -17.71 21.03 12.59
N ARG A 633 -16.94 21.73 11.76
CA ARG A 633 -15.62 21.31 11.27
C ARG A 633 -14.65 21.14 12.45
N ARG A 634 -13.67 20.25 12.28
CA ARG A 634 -12.66 19.92 13.29
C ARG A 634 -11.38 19.46 12.62
N ALA A 635 -10.30 19.44 13.40
CA ALA A 635 -9.11 18.72 13.00
C ALA A 635 -9.47 17.26 12.67
N ALA A 636 -9.01 16.79 11.53
CA ALA A 636 -9.29 15.47 10.99
C ALA A 636 -8.06 14.58 11.09
N ASN A 637 -8.30 13.28 11.18
CA ASN A 637 -7.26 12.26 11.13
C ASN A 637 -6.55 12.34 9.76
N PRO A 638 -5.23 12.63 9.71
CA PRO A 638 -4.49 12.76 8.47
C PRO A 638 -4.16 11.39 7.84
N CYS A 639 -4.28 10.29 8.57
CA CYS A 639 -3.89 8.94 8.14
C CYS A 639 -5.02 8.26 7.35
N LEU A 640 -4.86 8.18 6.03
CA LEU A 640 -5.78 7.46 5.15
C LEU A 640 -5.79 5.97 5.47
N LEU A 641 -4.60 5.38 5.70
CA LEU A 641 -4.45 3.95 5.93
C LEU A 641 -5.15 3.51 7.21
N ASP A 642 -5.17 4.33 8.26
CA ASP A 642 -5.91 4.04 9.50
C ASP A 642 -7.40 3.80 9.21
N SER A 643 -8.04 4.71 8.46
CA SER A 643 -9.47 4.59 8.16
C SER A 643 -9.81 3.27 7.45
N ILE A 644 -8.91 2.78 6.59
CA ILE A 644 -9.10 1.57 5.78
C ILE A 644 -8.70 0.32 6.56
N LEU A 645 -7.55 0.33 7.23
CA LEU A 645 -7.00 -0.82 7.94
C LEU A 645 -7.65 -1.03 9.31
N SER A 646 -8.40 -0.07 9.85
CA SER A 646 -9.01 -0.23 11.18
C SER A 646 -9.99 -1.40 11.30
N GLU A 647 -10.70 -1.74 10.23
CA GLU A 647 -11.56 -2.93 10.16
C GLU A 647 -10.73 -4.20 10.43
N TRP A 648 -9.49 -4.25 9.95
CA TRP A 648 -8.56 -5.37 10.11
C TRP A 648 -7.93 -5.44 11.51
N MET A 649 -7.77 -4.29 12.17
CA MET A 649 -7.10 -4.22 13.46
C MET A 649 -8.02 -4.46 14.66
N CYS A 650 -9.34 -4.32 14.50
CA CYS A 650 -10.32 -4.35 15.60
C CYS A 650 -10.88 -5.73 15.97
N GLY A 651 -10.39 -6.81 15.35
CA GLY A 651 -10.79 -8.20 15.63
C GLY A 651 -12.20 -8.53 15.12
N GLY A 652 -12.32 -9.56 14.28
CA GLY A 652 -13.61 -10.19 14.01
C GLY A 652 -13.98 -10.45 12.54
N GLU A 653 -13.31 -9.84 11.57
CA GLU A 653 -13.54 -10.16 10.14
C GLU A 653 -12.20 -10.25 9.40
N LEU A 654 -11.97 -11.35 8.67
CA LEU A 654 -10.90 -11.39 7.66
C LEU A 654 -11.09 -10.21 6.71
N MET A 655 -10.00 -9.66 6.20
CA MET A 655 -10.08 -8.63 5.17
C MET A 655 -10.96 -9.15 4.02
N SER A 656 -12.10 -8.49 3.80
CA SER A 656 -13.02 -8.81 2.71
C SER A 656 -12.46 -8.30 1.39
N ASP A 657 -12.84 -8.92 0.27
CA ASP A 657 -12.46 -8.44 -1.06
C ASP A 657 -12.88 -6.97 -1.29
N ASP A 658 -13.91 -6.49 -0.59
CA ASP A 658 -14.35 -5.10 -0.58
C ASP A 658 -13.32 -4.15 0.06
N MET A 659 -12.63 -4.59 1.11
CA MET A 659 -11.64 -3.77 1.81
C MET A 659 -10.35 -3.60 1.01
N ILE A 660 -9.80 -4.67 0.41
CA ILE A 660 -8.64 -4.52 -0.49
C ILE A 660 -8.99 -3.65 -1.69
N PHE A 661 -10.22 -3.74 -2.20
CA PHE A 661 -10.69 -2.86 -3.26
C PHE A 661 -10.68 -1.39 -2.83
N LYS A 662 -11.18 -1.09 -1.61
CA LYS A 662 -11.11 0.26 -1.03
C LYS A 662 -9.66 0.74 -0.90
N LEU A 663 -8.76 -0.10 -0.38
CA LEU A 663 -7.33 0.21 -0.23
C LEU A 663 -6.69 0.56 -1.58
N VAL A 664 -6.76 -0.38 -2.52
CA VAL A 664 -6.20 -0.28 -3.86
C VAL A 664 -6.73 0.99 -4.54
N ARG A 665 -8.05 1.23 -4.51
CA ARG A 665 -8.64 2.46 -5.07
C ARG A 665 -8.09 3.72 -4.41
N ALA A 666 -8.03 3.76 -3.08
CA ALA A 666 -7.61 4.95 -2.34
C ALA A 666 -6.15 5.32 -2.60
N ILE A 667 -5.23 4.35 -2.60
CA ILE A 667 -3.81 4.60 -2.88
C ILE A 667 -3.51 4.85 -4.36
N GLY A 668 -4.47 4.58 -5.26
CA GLY A 668 -4.39 4.89 -6.69
C GLY A 668 -5.01 6.23 -7.08
N GLU A 669 -5.64 6.96 -6.15
CA GLU A 669 -6.29 8.21 -6.48
C GLU A 669 -5.27 9.32 -6.68
N ARG A 670 -5.19 9.85 -7.91
CA ARG A 670 -4.20 10.87 -8.31
C ARG A 670 -4.19 12.09 -7.40
N LYS A 671 -5.36 12.57 -6.98
CA LYS A 671 -5.48 13.72 -6.07
C LYS A 671 -4.81 13.42 -4.73
N VAL A 672 -5.06 12.23 -4.18
CA VAL A 672 -4.54 11.79 -2.88
C VAL A 672 -3.03 11.58 -2.94
N ILE A 673 -2.51 10.95 -4.01
CA ILE A 673 -1.07 10.79 -4.24
C ILE A 673 -0.38 12.15 -4.25
N ASN A 674 -0.90 13.09 -5.04
CA ASN A 674 -0.32 14.43 -5.16
C ASN A 674 -0.33 15.19 -3.82
N GLU A 675 -1.43 15.10 -3.08
CA GLU A 675 -1.55 15.72 -1.76
C GLU A 675 -0.52 15.17 -0.76
N LYS A 676 -0.40 13.83 -0.68
CA LYS A 676 0.57 13.18 0.21
C LYS A 676 2.01 13.47 -0.20
N ALA A 677 2.31 13.45 -1.49
CA ALA A 677 3.65 13.72 -2.00
C ALA A 677 4.10 15.18 -1.71
N ARG A 678 3.19 16.15 -1.81
CA ARG A 678 3.48 17.54 -1.40
C ARG A 678 3.69 17.69 0.10
N ARG A 679 3.00 16.91 0.94
CA ARG A 679 3.17 16.94 2.41
C ARG A 679 4.56 16.50 2.81
N VAL A 680 5.08 15.43 2.21
CA VAL A 680 6.46 14.94 2.45
C VAL A 680 7.53 15.76 1.72
N GLY A 681 7.15 16.77 0.92
CA GLY A 681 8.07 17.71 0.29
C GLY A 681 8.71 17.22 -1.01
N MET A 682 8.06 16.32 -1.75
CA MET A 682 8.51 15.91 -3.10
C MET A 682 8.42 17.06 -4.10
N THR A 683 9.26 17.02 -5.15
CA THR A 683 9.22 17.99 -6.25
C THR A 683 8.05 17.69 -7.20
N GLU A 684 7.54 18.71 -7.92
CA GLU A 684 6.40 18.53 -8.84
C GLU A 684 6.69 17.53 -9.97
N GLU A 685 7.93 17.42 -10.44
CA GLU A 685 8.33 16.41 -11.43
C GLU A 685 8.14 14.98 -10.90
N MET A 686 8.49 14.75 -9.64
CA MET A 686 8.41 13.44 -9.00
C MET A 686 6.97 13.09 -8.64
N ILE A 687 6.20 14.08 -8.22
CA ILE A 687 4.75 13.96 -8.02
C ILE A 687 4.09 13.46 -9.31
N GLU A 688 4.40 14.08 -10.45
CA GLU A 688 3.82 13.68 -11.74
C GLU A 688 4.24 12.27 -12.16
N LYS A 689 5.52 11.91 -11.97
CA LYS A 689 6.02 10.55 -12.22
C LYS A 689 5.31 9.50 -11.38
N CYS A 690 5.27 9.68 -10.06
CA CYS A 690 4.59 8.76 -9.13
C CYS A 690 3.09 8.66 -9.41
N ALA A 691 2.43 9.79 -9.66
CA ALA A 691 1.02 9.83 -10.01
C ALA A 691 0.73 9.04 -11.29
N LYS A 692 1.56 9.19 -12.33
CA LYS A 692 1.39 8.47 -13.60
C LYS A 692 1.48 6.95 -13.43
N VAL A 693 2.41 6.47 -12.61
CA VAL A 693 2.59 5.03 -12.33
C VAL A 693 1.44 4.50 -11.48
N TRP A 694 1.19 5.09 -10.31
CA TRP A 694 0.27 4.50 -9.32
C TRP A 694 -1.21 4.76 -9.57
N SER A 695 -1.56 5.77 -10.37
CA SER A 695 -2.96 6.01 -10.79
C SER A 695 -3.33 5.31 -12.10
N GLY A 696 -2.41 4.54 -12.68
CA GLY A 696 -2.64 3.80 -13.92
C GLY A 696 -3.72 2.71 -13.77
N PRO A 697 -4.60 2.51 -14.78
CA PRO A 697 -5.65 1.49 -14.73
C PRO A 697 -5.14 0.05 -14.82
N ASN A 698 -3.90 -0.15 -15.29
CA ASN A 698 -3.26 -1.45 -15.50
C ASN A 698 -2.09 -1.70 -14.54
N ARG A 699 -2.09 -1.07 -13.37
CA ARG A 699 -0.97 -1.22 -12.42
C ARG A 699 -0.81 -2.66 -11.95
N THR A 700 0.42 -3.09 -11.75
CA THR A 700 0.75 -4.45 -11.30
C THR A 700 0.54 -4.61 -9.79
N MET A 701 0.53 -5.86 -9.29
CA MET A 701 0.54 -6.11 -7.83
C MET A 701 1.79 -5.50 -7.17
N TYR A 702 2.94 -5.57 -7.86
CA TYR A 702 4.20 -4.98 -7.42
C TYR A 702 4.11 -3.45 -7.32
N GLU A 703 3.58 -2.78 -8.35
CA GLU A 703 3.38 -1.32 -8.33
C GLU A 703 2.37 -0.89 -7.25
N THR A 704 1.36 -1.73 -6.99
CA THR A 704 0.40 -1.52 -5.89
C THR A 704 1.09 -1.58 -4.52
N LEU A 705 2.02 -2.51 -4.31
CA LEU A 705 2.84 -2.56 -3.09
C LEU A 705 3.77 -1.35 -2.99
N GLY A 706 4.36 -0.90 -4.11
CA GLY A 706 5.18 0.31 -4.15
C GLY A 706 4.38 1.55 -3.71
N ALA A 707 3.14 1.69 -4.21
CA ALA A 707 2.22 2.74 -3.78
C ALA A 707 1.91 2.63 -2.28
N LEU A 708 1.56 1.43 -1.79
CA LEU A 708 1.31 1.22 -0.37
C LEU A 708 2.53 1.57 0.49
N GLY A 709 3.73 1.18 0.05
CA GLY A 709 4.99 1.52 0.72
C GLY A 709 5.16 3.02 0.87
N PHE A 710 4.94 3.79 -0.21
CA PHE A 710 4.95 5.25 -0.17
C PHE A 710 3.94 5.81 0.85
N PHE A 711 2.71 5.32 0.85
CA PHE A 711 1.68 5.78 1.80
C PHE A 711 2.06 5.47 3.25
N ILE A 712 2.60 4.29 3.54
CA ILE A 712 3.07 3.93 4.90
C ILE A 712 4.14 4.93 5.34
N ILE A 713 5.15 5.20 4.50
CA ILE A 713 6.22 6.18 4.80
C ILE A 713 5.67 7.60 4.99
N ALA A 714 4.68 8.00 4.18
CA ALA A 714 4.13 9.34 4.25
C ALA A 714 3.29 9.56 5.52
N GLU A 715 2.67 8.50 6.06
CA GLU A 715 1.73 8.58 7.19
C GLU A 715 2.31 8.14 8.52
N ILE A 716 3.43 7.40 8.52
CA ILE A 716 4.04 6.88 9.75
C ILE A 716 4.45 8.02 10.71
N GLY A 717 4.90 9.17 10.18
CA GLY A 717 5.20 10.36 10.98
C GLY A 717 3.95 10.91 11.68
N ASP A 718 2.80 10.88 10.99
CA ASP A 718 1.50 11.30 11.55
C ASP A 718 1.00 10.31 12.61
N LEU A 719 1.22 9.01 12.40
CA LEU A 719 0.89 7.97 13.37
C LEU A 719 1.73 8.06 14.65
N TYR A 720 2.98 8.53 14.52
CA TYR A 720 3.90 8.70 15.65
C TYR A 720 3.78 10.05 16.36
N PHE A 721 3.20 11.06 15.71
CA PHE A 721 2.88 12.35 16.29
C PHE A 721 1.84 12.15 17.40
N ASP A 722 2.19 12.44 18.66
CA ASP A 722 1.35 12.09 19.79
C ASP A 722 0.26 13.16 20.02
N TRP A 723 -0.90 12.94 19.39
CA TRP A 723 -2.06 13.83 19.48
C TRP A 723 -2.52 14.07 20.92
N LEU A 724 -2.44 13.07 21.80
CA LEU A 724 -2.82 13.24 23.20
C LEU A 724 -1.83 14.14 23.95
N SER A 725 -0.52 14.01 23.68
CA SER A 725 0.47 14.89 24.31
C SER A 725 0.45 16.30 23.73
N PHE A 726 0.12 16.44 22.45
CA PHE A 726 -0.18 17.74 21.85
C PHE A 726 -1.43 18.38 22.49
N ALA A 727 -2.48 17.60 22.73
CA ALA A 727 -3.68 18.03 23.44
C ALA A 727 -3.37 18.50 24.88
N GLU A 728 -2.52 17.79 25.62
CA GLU A 728 -2.05 18.22 26.95
C GLU A 728 -1.33 19.58 26.89
N THR A 729 -0.50 19.80 25.87
CA THR A 729 0.19 21.09 25.66
C THR A 729 -0.83 22.19 25.38
N CYS A 730 -1.81 21.95 24.50
CA CYS A 730 -2.91 22.87 24.25
C CYS A 730 -3.74 23.15 25.52
N GLN A 731 -4.03 22.13 26.34
CA GLN A 731 -4.78 22.29 27.59
C GLN A 731 -4.01 23.17 28.60
N ARG A 732 -2.68 23.03 28.68
CA ARG A 732 -1.84 23.90 29.52
C ARG A 732 -1.90 25.36 29.08
N ILE A 733 -1.91 25.61 27.77
CA ILE A 733 -2.10 26.95 27.20
C ILE A 733 -3.51 27.46 27.54
N TRP A 734 -4.56 26.67 27.29
CA TRP A 734 -5.93 27.03 27.60
C TRP A 734 -6.16 27.37 29.07
N THR A 735 -5.56 26.60 29.98
CA THR A 735 -5.64 26.88 31.42
C THR A 735 -5.13 28.29 31.73
N GLN A 736 -3.95 28.64 31.20
CA GLN A 736 -3.40 29.99 31.39
C GLN A 736 -4.23 31.08 30.72
N ILE A 737 -4.81 30.82 29.54
CA ILE A 737 -5.72 31.77 28.88
C ILE A 737 -6.95 32.00 29.76
N HIS A 738 -7.60 30.94 30.24
CA HIS A 738 -8.79 31.04 31.07
C HIS A 738 -8.54 31.76 32.40
N ASP A 739 -7.39 31.50 33.02
CA ASP A 739 -7.01 32.16 34.26
C ASP A 739 -6.66 33.64 34.02
N THR A 740 -6.02 33.98 32.90
CA THR A 740 -5.69 35.38 32.53
C THR A 740 -6.93 36.20 32.19
N LEU A 741 -7.93 35.58 31.54
CA LEU A 741 -9.19 36.24 31.17
C LEU A 741 -10.22 36.27 32.32
N GLU A 742 -9.86 35.75 33.50
CA GLU A 742 -10.71 35.68 34.70
C GLU A 742 -12.11 35.08 34.43
N LEU A 743 -12.19 34.13 33.49
CA LEU A 743 -13.48 33.58 33.07
C LEU A 743 -14.04 32.63 34.14
N PRO A 744 -15.32 32.79 34.54
CA PRO A 744 -15.96 31.88 35.48
C PRO A 744 -15.98 30.46 34.90
N LYS A 745 -15.86 29.44 35.75
CA LYS A 745 -15.74 28.02 35.33
C LYS A 745 -16.84 27.59 34.35
N SER A 746 -18.07 28.09 34.50
CA SER A 746 -19.20 27.83 33.59
C SER A 746 -19.05 28.43 32.17
N LYS A 747 -18.07 29.31 31.95
CA LYS A 747 -17.74 29.94 30.66
C LYS A 747 -16.36 29.55 30.11
N ARG A 748 -15.74 28.50 30.67
CA ARG A 748 -14.47 27.94 30.20
C ARG A 748 -14.52 26.95 29.01
N PRO A 749 -15.64 26.68 28.30
CA PRO A 749 -15.53 25.87 27.09
C PRO A 749 -14.65 26.56 26.04
N HIS A 750 -13.62 25.87 25.54
CA HIS A 750 -12.61 26.40 24.61
C HIS A 750 -13.24 27.13 23.41
N HIS A 751 -14.31 26.57 22.84
CA HIS A 751 -15.02 27.16 21.70
C HIS A 751 -15.72 28.48 22.04
N ILE A 752 -16.24 28.65 23.27
CA ILE A 752 -16.86 29.90 23.71
C ILE A 752 -15.78 30.96 23.93
N THR A 753 -14.67 30.58 24.59
CA THR A 753 -13.53 31.46 24.81
C THR A 753 -12.95 31.95 23.48
N ALA A 754 -12.68 31.04 22.54
CA ALA A 754 -12.19 31.37 21.21
C ALA A 754 -13.14 32.30 20.44
N MET A 755 -14.46 32.02 20.50
CA MET A 755 -15.48 32.87 19.88
C MET A 755 -15.41 34.32 20.39
N HIS A 756 -15.30 34.51 21.71
CA HIS A 756 -15.26 35.84 22.29
C HIS A 756 -13.98 36.60 21.92
N ILE A 757 -12.82 35.93 21.99
CA ILE A 757 -11.52 36.52 21.63
C ILE A 757 -11.53 36.97 20.16
N LEU A 758 -12.00 36.12 19.24
CA LEU A 758 -12.03 36.44 17.82
C LEU A 758 -13.06 37.54 17.50
N HIS A 759 -14.19 37.56 18.21
CA HIS A 759 -15.19 38.62 18.06
C HIS A 759 -14.67 39.99 18.53
N GLU A 760 -13.93 40.02 19.65
CA GLU A 760 -13.25 41.23 20.14
C GLU A 760 -12.27 41.76 19.09
N ALA A 761 -11.44 40.88 18.52
CA ALA A 761 -10.48 41.23 17.48
C ALA A 761 -11.14 41.74 16.19
N GLN A 762 -12.21 41.09 15.73
CA GLN A 762 -13.02 41.57 14.61
C GLN A 762 -13.58 42.96 14.88
N THR A 763 -14.17 43.17 16.06
CA THR A 763 -14.77 44.46 16.43
C THR A 763 -13.73 45.57 16.40
N CYS A 764 -12.53 45.32 16.96
CA CYS A 764 -11.43 46.26 16.92
C CYS A 764 -10.95 46.57 15.49
N GLN A 765 -10.91 45.56 14.61
CA GLN A 765 -10.60 45.76 13.19
C GLN A 765 -11.64 46.67 12.53
N LEU A 766 -12.95 46.36 12.67
CA LEU A 766 -14.02 47.13 12.03
C LEU A 766 -14.04 48.59 12.48
N VAL A 767 -13.84 48.84 13.79
CA VAL A 767 -13.72 50.21 14.33
C VAL A 767 -12.50 50.92 13.77
N ALA A 768 -11.36 50.24 13.63
CA ALA A 768 -10.15 50.83 13.05
C ALA A 768 -10.35 51.20 11.57
N GLU A 769 -11.04 50.35 10.80
CA GLU A 769 -11.39 50.61 9.40
C GLU A 769 -12.34 51.81 9.27
N GLU A 770 -13.37 51.90 10.12
CA GLU A 770 -14.30 53.04 10.17
C GLU A 770 -13.57 54.35 10.52
N ASP A 771 -12.67 54.29 11.51
CA ASP A 771 -11.84 55.42 11.95
C ASP A 771 -10.67 55.73 11.01
N LYS A 772 -10.46 54.95 9.93
CA LYS A 772 -9.31 55.04 9.01
C LYS A 772 -7.95 54.99 9.72
N LYS A 773 -7.85 54.20 10.79
CA LYS A 773 -6.61 53.94 11.55
C LYS A 773 -5.87 52.73 10.98
N ASP A 774 -4.59 52.59 11.34
CA ASP A 774 -3.86 51.35 11.09
C ASP A 774 -4.51 50.18 11.84
N VAL A 775 -5.02 49.22 11.08
CA VAL A 775 -5.80 48.09 11.61
C VAL A 775 -4.97 47.24 12.56
N ALA A 776 -3.75 46.87 12.15
CA ALA A 776 -2.89 46.00 12.94
C ALA A 776 -2.52 46.65 14.29
N SER A 777 -2.08 47.91 14.28
CA SER A 777 -1.77 48.65 15.50
C SER A 777 -3.00 48.85 16.39
N SER A 778 -4.17 49.08 15.82
CA SER A 778 -5.40 49.24 16.60
C SER A 778 -5.82 47.93 17.28
N VAL A 779 -5.84 46.82 16.52
CA VAL A 779 -6.15 45.49 17.06
C VAL A 779 -5.15 45.09 18.15
N ARG A 780 -3.84 45.30 17.94
CA ARG A 780 -2.82 45.03 18.98
C ARG A 780 -3.01 45.86 20.25
N LYS A 781 -3.59 47.05 20.14
CA LYS A 781 -3.81 47.94 21.29
C LYS A 781 -5.10 47.60 22.04
N HIS A 782 -6.13 47.14 21.34
CA HIS A 782 -7.49 47.08 21.87
C HIS A 782 -8.07 45.67 22.00
N ALA A 783 -7.62 44.69 21.21
CA ALA A 783 -8.09 43.30 21.27
C ALA A 783 -7.32 42.49 22.34
N THR A 784 -7.54 42.84 23.60
CA THR A 784 -6.76 42.36 24.75
C THR A 784 -6.73 40.83 24.86
N GLY A 785 -7.86 40.16 24.59
CA GLY A 785 -7.94 38.70 24.67
C GLY A 785 -7.03 37.98 23.68
N LEU A 786 -6.94 38.48 22.44
CA LEU A 786 -6.08 37.87 21.40
C LEU A 786 -4.60 38.12 21.71
N VAL A 787 -4.26 39.33 22.14
CA VAL A 787 -2.89 39.73 22.48
C VAL A 787 -2.36 38.90 23.65
N GLN A 788 -3.16 38.75 24.72
CA GLN A 788 -2.78 37.94 25.88
C GLN A 788 -2.68 36.46 25.52
N SER A 789 -3.61 35.93 24.74
CA SER A 789 -3.58 34.54 24.28
C SER A 789 -2.33 34.25 23.45
N TRP A 790 -1.98 35.14 22.52
CA TRP A 790 -0.76 35.02 21.71
C TRP A 790 0.50 35.05 22.58
N ALA A 791 0.58 35.97 23.55
CA ALA A 791 1.71 36.05 24.47
C ALA A 791 1.88 34.76 25.29
N ILE A 792 0.78 34.12 25.71
CA ILE A 792 0.81 32.84 26.42
C ILE A 792 1.31 31.71 25.52
N ILE A 793 0.80 31.61 24.29
CA ILE A 793 1.27 30.63 23.29
C ILE A 793 2.78 30.79 23.10
N GLN A 794 3.23 32.00 22.78
CA GLN A 794 4.64 32.32 22.56
C GLN A 794 5.52 32.01 23.79
N LYS A 795 5.03 32.27 25.00
CA LYS A 795 5.75 31.97 26.25
C LYS A 795 5.90 30.46 26.47
N ILE A 796 4.85 29.69 26.23
CA ILE A 796 4.86 28.24 26.48
C ILE A 796 5.68 27.53 25.41
N CYS A 797 5.46 27.81 24.13
CA CYS A 797 6.11 27.12 23.02
C CYS A 797 7.63 27.32 23.02
N ARG A 798 8.12 28.50 23.44
CA ARG A 798 9.55 28.82 23.54
C ARG A 798 10.19 28.39 24.86
N LYS A 799 9.45 27.72 25.74
CA LYS A 799 10.01 27.19 26.99
C LYS A 799 10.93 26.01 26.65
N GLY A 800 12.20 26.11 27.02
CA GLY A 800 13.15 25.01 26.90
C GLY A 800 12.71 23.76 27.67
N MET A 801 12.99 22.60 27.08
CA MET A 801 12.67 21.27 27.59
C MET A 801 13.97 20.48 27.77
N LYS A 802 14.04 19.70 28.86
CA LYS A 802 15.12 18.73 29.01
C LYS A 802 14.82 17.50 28.17
N VAL A 803 15.78 17.10 27.36
CA VAL A 803 15.73 15.91 26.53
C VAL A 803 16.88 14.98 26.92
N THR A 804 16.63 13.67 26.87
CA THR A 804 17.62 12.64 27.18
C THR A 804 17.77 11.76 25.95
N PHE A 805 18.98 11.71 25.40
CA PHE A 805 19.32 10.89 24.25
C PHE A 805 19.97 9.62 24.78
N GLY A 806 19.28 8.48 24.74
CA GLY A 806 19.72 7.25 25.41
C GLY A 806 21.14 6.83 25.05
N LYS A 807 21.31 6.07 23.96
CA LYS A 807 22.65 5.65 23.49
C LYS A 807 23.38 6.73 22.71
N ASP A 808 22.65 7.73 22.21
CA ASP A 808 23.16 8.82 21.36
C ASP A 808 23.53 10.09 22.13
N GLU A 809 23.66 10.04 23.46
CA GLU A 809 24.00 11.20 24.31
C GLU A 809 25.26 11.93 23.85
N LYS A 810 26.26 11.19 23.36
CA LYS A 810 27.50 11.76 22.82
C LYS A 810 27.27 12.51 21.50
N ARG A 811 26.32 12.06 20.67
CA ARG A 811 25.99 12.66 19.37
C ARG A 811 25.17 13.95 19.50
N PHE A 812 24.39 14.07 20.58
CA PHE A 812 23.44 15.17 20.79
C PHE A 812 23.67 15.95 22.11
N LYS A 813 24.92 16.12 22.52
CA LYS A 813 25.28 16.69 23.83
C LYS A 813 24.87 18.17 24.02
N ASP A 814 24.84 18.95 22.95
CA ASP A 814 24.66 20.41 22.99
C ASP A 814 23.38 20.90 22.26
N VAL A 815 22.39 20.03 22.13
CA VAL A 815 21.15 20.36 21.42
C VAL A 815 20.11 21.03 22.33
N LYS A 816 19.24 21.83 21.71
CA LYS A 816 18.10 22.50 22.33
C LYS A 816 16.81 21.84 21.87
N ALA A 817 15.85 21.74 22.78
CA ALA A 817 14.49 21.33 22.49
C ALA A 817 13.54 22.22 23.28
N TRP A 818 12.33 22.42 22.75
CA TRP A 818 11.34 23.31 23.32
C TRP A 818 10.00 22.58 23.49
N VAL A 819 9.13 23.16 24.30
CA VAL A 819 7.76 22.64 24.40
C VAL A 819 7.02 22.74 23.07
N GLY A 820 7.40 23.68 22.20
CA GLY A 820 6.79 23.91 20.90
C GLY A 820 7.17 22.91 19.80
N ASP A 821 8.22 22.09 19.99
CA ASP A 821 8.64 21.06 19.03
C ASP A 821 8.76 19.68 19.69
N LYS A 822 8.02 19.48 20.79
CA LYS A 822 8.07 18.26 21.59
C LYS A 822 7.59 17.05 20.80
N GLU A 823 6.54 17.20 20.01
CA GLU A 823 6.01 16.06 19.27
C GLU A 823 6.88 15.73 18.06
N LEU A 824 7.39 16.74 17.35
CA LEU A 824 8.42 16.54 16.34
C LEU A 824 9.67 15.86 16.92
N PHE A 825 10.12 16.25 18.11
CA PHE A 825 11.21 15.58 18.82
C PHE A 825 10.88 14.11 19.12
N ASN A 826 9.68 13.83 19.64
CA ASN A 826 9.26 12.45 19.92
C ASN A 826 9.26 11.60 18.65
N VAL A 827 8.82 12.15 17.53
CA VAL A 827 8.82 11.43 16.25
C VAL A 827 10.27 11.22 15.75
N ALA A 828 11.10 12.26 15.74
CA ALA A 828 12.51 12.17 15.33
C ALA A 828 13.33 11.21 16.23
N SER A 829 13.05 11.17 17.53
CA SER A 829 13.69 10.23 18.45
C SER A 829 13.29 8.78 18.16
N LYS A 830 12.01 8.51 17.86
CA LYS A 830 11.59 7.16 17.44
C LYS A 830 12.18 6.78 16.09
N ALA A 831 12.38 7.74 15.21
CA ALA A 831 13.04 7.54 13.93
C ALA A 831 14.46 6.99 14.06
N LEU A 832 15.24 7.56 14.99
CA LEU A 832 16.61 7.12 15.24
C LEU A 832 16.65 5.71 15.84
N ASP A 833 15.67 5.38 16.69
CA ASP A 833 15.58 4.07 17.34
C ASP A 833 15.01 2.96 16.41
N GLU A 834 14.06 3.29 15.53
CA GLU A 834 13.21 2.32 14.82
C GLU A 834 13.15 2.53 13.30
N SER A 835 13.93 3.47 12.73
CA SER A 835 14.01 3.81 11.29
C SER A 835 12.65 4.15 10.65
N ALA A 836 11.75 4.71 11.46
CA ALA A 836 10.32 4.82 11.15
C ALA A 836 9.86 6.21 10.67
N TYR A 837 10.69 7.25 10.67
CA TYR A 837 10.26 8.59 10.26
C TYR A 837 10.69 8.93 8.84
N PRO A 838 9.83 9.50 8.00
CA PRO A 838 10.28 10.12 6.76
C PRO A 838 11.29 11.22 7.11
N CYS A 839 12.51 11.14 6.60
CA CYS A 839 13.41 12.29 6.70
C CYS A 839 12.75 13.45 5.96
N LEU A 840 12.44 14.48 6.72
CA LEU A 840 11.88 15.69 6.17
C LEU A 840 13.03 16.48 5.56
N THR A 841 12.78 17.13 4.43
CA THR A 841 13.82 17.99 3.85
C THR A 841 14.21 19.08 4.85
N ARG A 842 15.49 19.43 4.93
CA ARG A 842 15.96 20.53 5.80
C ARG A 842 15.18 21.82 5.55
N SER A 843 14.88 22.12 4.29
CA SER A 843 14.05 23.27 3.89
C SER A 843 12.62 23.22 4.47
N PHE A 844 12.05 22.02 4.60
CA PHE A 844 10.74 21.84 5.23
C PHE A 844 10.83 22.12 6.73
N LEU A 845 11.80 21.52 7.41
CA LEU A 845 11.97 21.73 8.86
C LEU A 845 12.26 23.19 9.19
N GLN A 846 13.15 23.85 8.44
CA GLN A 846 13.46 25.27 8.65
C GLN A 846 12.23 26.17 8.55
N ARG A 847 11.27 25.86 7.66
CA ARG A 847 10.00 26.61 7.59
C ARG A 847 9.12 26.46 8.84
N LEU A 848 9.24 25.35 9.57
CA LEU A 848 8.51 25.18 10.85
C LEU A 848 9.06 26.09 11.95
N TYR A 849 10.32 26.51 11.82
CA TYR A 849 11.01 27.44 12.73
C TYR A 849 11.15 28.84 12.13
N GLU A 850 10.26 29.24 11.23
CA GLU A 850 10.28 30.60 10.68
C GLU A 850 10.23 31.66 11.80
N ASN A 851 11.03 32.72 11.65
CA ASN A 851 11.27 33.79 12.63
C ASN A 851 11.94 33.37 13.96
N TRP A 852 12.43 32.14 14.11
CA TRP A 852 13.27 31.77 15.26
C TRP A 852 14.70 32.32 15.10
N PRO A 853 15.41 32.59 16.22
CA PRO A 853 16.84 32.93 16.18
C PRO A 853 17.65 31.82 15.50
N GLU A 854 18.55 32.18 14.59
CA GLU A 854 19.35 31.21 13.81
C GLU A 854 20.13 30.24 14.72
N GLU A 855 20.73 30.74 15.81
CA GLU A 855 21.44 29.92 16.81
C GLU A 855 20.55 28.88 17.50
N ASP A 856 19.25 29.18 17.66
CA ASP A 856 18.30 28.21 18.20
C ASP A 856 17.99 27.15 17.15
N VAL A 857 17.73 27.54 15.90
CA VAL A 857 17.43 26.60 14.81
C VAL A 857 18.61 25.66 14.56
N GLU A 858 19.84 26.16 14.52
CA GLU A 858 21.05 25.33 14.32
C GLU A 858 21.26 24.31 15.43
N LYS A 859 20.88 24.64 16.67
CA LYS A 859 20.99 23.74 17.82
C LYS A 859 19.73 22.89 18.04
N SER A 860 18.71 23.00 17.18
CA SER A 860 17.47 22.26 17.34
C SER A 860 17.73 20.75 17.31
N ALA A 861 17.28 20.06 18.37
CA ALA A 861 17.33 18.61 18.46
C ALA A 861 16.60 17.96 17.29
N VAL A 862 15.44 18.49 16.88
CA VAL A 862 14.64 17.95 15.77
C VAL A 862 15.42 18.02 14.45
N ILE A 863 16.02 19.17 14.15
CA ILE A 863 16.78 19.37 12.90
C ILE A 863 18.01 18.47 12.88
N LEU A 864 18.80 18.49 13.95
CA LEU A 864 20.02 17.70 14.05
C LEU A 864 19.74 16.19 14.05
N MET A 865 18.66 15.75 14.70
CA MET A 865 18.22 14.35 14.65
C MET A 865 17.80 13.95 13.24
N ASN A 866 17.06 14.81 12.54
CA ASN A 866 16.62 14.54 11.17
C ASN A 866 17.79 14.48 10.18
N GLU A 867 18.82 15.33 10.34
CA GLU A 867 20.07 15.28 9.57
C GLU A 867 20.94 14.07 9.95
N ALA A 868 20.82 13.63 11.19
CA ALA A 868 21.50 12.45 11.70
C ALA A 868 20.87 11.13 11.24
N LEU A 869 19.62 11.16 10.75
CA LEU A 869 19.00 10.00 10.13
C LEU A 869 19.86 9.58 8.93
N PRO A 870 20.09 8.27 8.73
CA PRO A 870 20.90 7.79 7.63
C PRO A 870 20.48 8.46 6.30
N GLY A 871 21.47 8.89 5.50
CA GLY A 871 21.27 9.52 4.19
C GLY A 871 20.47 8.69 3.17
N PHE A 872 20.03 7.49 3.56
CA PHE A 872 18.96 6.69 2.95
C PHE A 872 17.68 7.48 2.62
N TRP A 873 17.52 8.66 3.22
CA TRP A 873 16.40 9.55 2.99
C TRP A 873 16.80 10.94 2.46
N HIS A 874 18.09 11.17 2.17
CA HIS A 874 18.62 12.39 1.57
C HIS A 874 18.82 12.20 0.06
N PRO A 875 18.23 13.05 -0.79
CA PRO A 875 18.49 13.07 -2.22
C PRO A 875 19.91 13.53 -2.64
N SER A 876 20.82 13.84 -1.70
CA SER A 876 21.95 14.73 -1.98
C SER A 876 23.26 14.45 -1.24
N GLN A 877 23.49 13.25 -0.69
CA GLN A 877 24.82 12.90 -0.22
C GLN A 877 25.27 11.56 -0.81
N GLU A 878 26.27 11.66 -1.68
CA GLU A 878 27.07 10.55 -2.17
C GLU A 878 27.45 9.65 -0.99
N SER A 879 27.09 8.38 -1.08
CA SER A 879 27.58 7.36 -0.17
C SER A 879 29.08 7.21 -0.39
N GLY A 880 29.88 7.94 0.38
CA GLY A 880 31.24 7.52 0.69
C GLY A 880 31.14 6.15 1.34
N HIS A 881 31.63 5.13 0.65
CA HIS A 881 31.95 3.85 1.24
C HIS A 881 33.04 4.08 2.30
N GLU A 882 32.65 4.23 3.57
CA GLU A 882 33.51 3.87 4.68
C GLU A 882 32.92 2.62 5.32
N CYS A 883 33.53 1.49 4.97
CA CYS A 883 33.44 0.26 5.75
C CYS A 883 33.81 0.60 7.19
N TYR A 884 32.92 0.27 8.14
CA TYR A 884 33.38 0.04 9.50
C TYR A 884 34.16 -1.27 9.46
N ASP A 885 35.49 -1.13 9.46
CA ASP A 885 36.38 -2.26 9.73
C ASP A 885 36.09 -2.78 11.13
N ASP A 886 35.65 -4.04 11.18
CA ASP A 886 35.76 -4.90 12.35
C ASP A 886 37.25 -5.11 12.65
N GLU A 887 37.83 -4.25 13.48
CA GLU A 887 39.04 -4.57 14.23
C GLU A 887 38.75 -4.42 15.73
N ASN A 888 38.56 -5.56 16.40
CA ASN A 888 39.32 -5.88 17.61
C ASN A 888 39.15 -7.36 17.97
N ASP A 889 40.13 -8.15 17.53
CA ASP A 889 40.62 -9.31 18.26
C ASP A 889 41.16 -8.86 19.64
N ASN A 890 40.44 -9.20 20.71
CA ASN A 890 40.96 -9.74 21.98
C ASN A 890 39.81 -10.06 22.95
#